data_AF-C1GRB1-F1
#
_entry.id   AF-C1GRB1-F1
#
_cell.length_a   1.000
_cell.length_b   1.000
_cell.length_c   1.000
_cell.angle_alpha   90.00
_cell.angle_beta   90.00
_cell.angle_gamma   90.00
#
_symmetry.space_group_name_H-M   'P 1'
#
loop_
_entity.id
_entity.type
_entity.pdbx_description
1 polymer ?
#
loop_
_entity_poly.entity_id
_entity_poly.type
_entity_poly.pdbx_seq_one_letter_code
_entity_poly.pdbx_strand_id
1 'polypeptide(L)'
;MTEERALKNSLDAGLKSLQQPHSVNINQSDAKPLLSPESTNLSKKRKIKEDTTRPGKQRPDQKRLVFRNGSSSAATTAAIENAPVAKDNSTSNNVIPIRQLSNIRNVARDNRDKRRRGPGHAPNNASTSLKDRAKLLYQSRKELPIFPHADEIRKSLQRNNVTLLVGETGSGKSTQVPQFLVDENWVRPKSVKVPALVTKKGAPVEGESENSGMNSSDPLEEKTVMTDITVGGCIAITQPRRVAAVSLARRVAEEMGTPLGNSHPASKVGYSVRFDSSTSPNTRIKFLTEGMLLQEMLTDPWLTKYSAVIVDEVHERGVNVDLILGFLKNMVSGKNEGRGGLPLKVVVMSATADMESLIGFFGEGLKKNQEEKHVTGSEWSGISKEHGISESGKVNKNSDVPCHNGPALTLSNAVSVCHIKGRQYPVKVIYSPEPVHDFVDAALQTIFQVHMKEPLPGDILVFLTGQETVESLEALVNEYAVGMDPALPKVQVLPLFAALPQAAQQHVFIPAPPRTRKIILSTNIAETSVTVSGVRYVIDCGKAKMKQFRTRLGLDSLLVKPISKSAAIQRKGRAGREAPGQCYRLYTEKDYLALQEANTPEILRCDLSQAILNMKARGVNDIVGFPFLTRPSREALERALLQLFSIQALDETGEISVIGEKIAKLPLTAQLGRVLLASAEHGPDCLRNAIDIISCLSVENIFLNTTSEEKKGEAEKARRDLYRREGDHLTMLATVRAYVAETSDRKAWANRHLVSHRAMQAVMDVRKQLIAQCRQTKLLPNDKDATNANSNSQTIFSSEEDPVPILKSFLAGFASNTARLFPDGSYKTIVGNQTVAIHPSSVLFGRKVEAVMYIEYVFTSRSYARWVSAVQMDWVGEALGGGSMVYK
;
A
#
# COMPACT_ATOMS: atom_id res chain seq x y z
N MET A 1 2.39 16.38 30.08
CA MET A 1 2.69 15.38 31.15
C MET A 1 1.49 15.15 32.07
N THR A 2 0.85 16.19 32.61
CA THR A 2 -0.33 16.00 33.48
C THR A 2 -1.52 15.45 32.70
N GLU A 3 -1.87 16.04 31.54
CA GLU A 3 -2.91 15.47 30.65
C GLU A 3 -2.53 14.06 30.18
N GLU A 4 -1.26 13.80 29.85
CA GLU A 4 -0.78 12.47 29.43
C GLU A 4 -1.03 11.39 30.51
N ARG A 5 -0.90 11.74 31.79
CA ARG A 5 -1.30 10.88 32.92
C ARG A 5 -2.83 10.77 33.04
N ALA A 6 -3.58 11.84 32.82
CA ALA A 6 -5.05 11.82 32.84
C ALA A 6 -5.62 10.92 31.73
N LEU A 7 -5.16 11.10 30.48
CA LEU A 7 -5.51 10.26 29.33
C LEU A 7 -5.11 8.80 29.59
N LYS A 8 -3.92 8.54 30.13
CA LYS A 8 -3.48 7.18 30.48
C LYS A 8 -4.34 6.56 31.59
N ASN A 9 -4.75 7.32 32.59
CA ASN A 9 -5.64 6.86 33.65
C ASN A 9 -7.07 6.60 33.13
N SER A 10 -7.57 7.44 32.22
CA SER A 10 -8.86 7.25 31.53
C SER A 10 -8.84 5.97 30.68
N LEU A 11 -7.78 5.79 29.88
CA LEU A 11 -7.55 4.57 29.12
C LEU A 11 -7.46 3.34 30.03
N ASP A 12 -6.71 3.40 31.14
CA ASP A 12 -6.63 2.29 32.09
C ASP A 12 -7.97 2.00 32.79
N ALA A 13 -8.81 3.00 33.03
CA ALA A 13 -10.16 2.81 33.58
C ALA A 13 -11.06 2.08 32.59
N GLY A 14 -11.12 2.54 31.33
CA GLY A 14 -11.87 1.88 30.25
C GLY A 14 -11.32 0.49 29.86
N LEU A 15 -10.03 0.24 30.07
CA LEU A 15 -9.40 -1.06 29.81
C LEU A 15 -9.55 -2.06 30.97
N LYS A 16 -9.74 -1.59 32.22
CA LYS A 16 -9.94 -2.46 33.39
C LYS A 16 -11.38 -2.95 33.56
N SER A 17 -12.37 -2.18 33.10
CA SER A 17 -13.79 -2.59 33.16
C SER A 17 -14.16 -3.78 32.25
N LEU A 18 -13.25 -4.21 31.37
CA LEU A 18 -13.47 -5.29 30.39
C LEU A 18 -12.80 -6.63 30.75
N GLN A 19 -12.28 -6.80 31.97
CA GLN A 19 -11.65 -8.06 32.41
C GLN A 19 -12.64 -9.02 33.09
N GLN A 20 -13.41 -9.78 32.29
CA GLN A 20 -13.97 -11.07 32.73
C GLN A 20 -13.28 -12.24 32.00
N PRO A 21 -12.86 -13.30 32.70
CA PRO A 21 -12.09 -14.39 32.10
C PRO A 21 -12.98 -15.51 31.55
N HIS A 22 -13.13 -15.59 30.23
CA HIS A 22 -13.52 -16.85 29.58
C HIS A 22 -12.28 -17.72 29.32
N SER A 23 -12.06 -18.67 30.22
CA SER A 23 -10.98 -19.65 30.14
C SER A 23 -11.23 -20.70 29.05
N VAL A 24 -10.29 -20.85 28.12
CA VAL A 24 -10.20 -22.00 27.21
C VAL A 24 -8.82 -22.61 27.36
N ASN A 25 -8.74 -23.86 27.82
CA ASN A 25 -7.50 -24.58 27.95
C ASN A 25 -6.92 -24.93 26.57
N ILE A 26 -5.68 -24.49 26.32
CA ILE A 26 -4.83 -25.01 25.25
C ILE A 26 -3.48 -25.33 25.88
N ASN A 27 -3.00 -26.56 25.70
CA ASN A 27 -1.81 -27.08 26.38
C ASN A 27 -0.54 -26.31 25.99
N GLN A 28 0.33 -26.06 26.96
CA GLN A 28 1.67 -25.51 26.74
C GLN A 28 2.67 -26.64 26.51
N SER A 29 3.40 -26.59 25.39
CA SER A 29 4.71 -27.25 25.27
C SER A 29 5.66 -26.42 24.39
N ASP A 30 6.85 -26.18 24.94
CA ASP A 30 8.12 -25.87 24.27
C ASP A 30 8.25 -24.66 23.34
N ALA A 31 8.61 -23.51 23.94
CA ALA A 31 9.62 -22.59 23.38
C ALA A 31 10.31 -21.76 24.49
N LYS A 32 11.52 -22.14 24.92
CA LYS A 32 12.32 -21.33 25.87
C LYS A 32 12.98 -20.13 25.18
N PRO A 33 12.93 -18.91 25.75
CA PRO A 33 13.79 -17.81 25.34
C PRO A 33 15.18 -17.95 25.97
N LEU A 34 16.24 -17.70 25.20
CA LEU A 34 17.60 -17.52 25.72
C LEU A 34 17.84 -16.04 26.05
N LEU A 35 18.17 -15.77 27.32
CA LEU A 35 18.58 -14.45 27.81
C LEU A 35 20.10 -14.40 28.03
N SER A 36 20.62 -13.17 28.17
CA SER A 36 22.04 -12.86 28.34
C SER A 36 22.61 -13.35 29.68
N PRO A 37 23.91 -13.67 29.76
CA PRO A 37 24.56 -14.02 31.02
C PRO A 37 24.80 -12.78 31.90
N GLU A 38 24.43 -12.87 33.18
CA GLU A 38 24.86 -11.91 34.20
C GLU A 38 26.17 -12.37 34.89
N SER A 39 26.88 -11.41 35.46
CA SER A 39 28.18 -11.61 36.12
C SER A 39 28.04 -12.04 37.58
N THR A 40 28.82 -13.03 38.01
CA THR A 40 29.21 -13.18 39.42
C THR A 40 30.73 -13.34 39.53
N ASN A 41 31.32 -12.61 40.48
CA ASN A 41 32.75 -12.70 40.81
C ASN A 41 33.00 -13.89 41.73
N LEU A 42 34.12 -14.61 41.55
CA LEU A 42 34.90 -15.17 42.66
C LEU A 42 36.35 -15.42 42.24
N SER A 43 37.29 -15.15 43.13
CA SER A 43 38.72 -15.00 42.82
C SER A 43 39.59 -16.13 43.39
N LYS A 44 40.68 -16.53 42.69
CA LYS A 44 42.08 -16.45 43.19
C LYS A 44 43.17 -17.05 42.26
N LYS A 45 44.04 -16.16 41.77
CA LYS A 45 45.51 -16.26 41.57
C LYS A 45 46.20 -17.65 41.49
N ARG A 46 46.91 -17.93 40.37
CA ARG A 46 48.42 -18.00 40.26
C ARG A 46 48.86 -18.29 38.80
N LYS A 47 49.64 -17.39 38.18
CA LYS A 47 51.10 -17.49 37.85
C LYS A 47 51.46 -18.62 36.85
N ILE A 48 51.71 -18.33 35.56
CA ILE A 48 52.93 -17.76 34.92
C ILE A 48 54.08 -18.79 34.76
N LYS A 49 54.38 -19.15 33.50
CA LYS A 49 55.69 -18.93 32.83
C LYS A 49 55.64 -19.21 31.32
N GLU A 50 56.50 -18.56 30.54
CA GLU A 50 56.76 -18.87 29.13
C GLU A 50 57.76 -20.03 28.94
N ASP A 51 57.80 -20.64 27.74
CA ASP A 51 59.01 -20.63 26.89
C ASP A 51 58.67 -20.96 25.41
N THR A 52 59.68 -21.21 24.57
CA THR A 52 59.68 -20.94 23.11
C THR A 52 60.28 -22.06 22.23
N THR A 53 60.32 -21.83 20.90
CA THR A 53 61.14 -22.49 19.84
C THR A 53 60.63 -23.70 19.01
N ARG A 54 60.15 -23.39 17.79
CA ARG A 54 60.70 -23.78 16.45
C ARG A 54 60.65 -25.27 15.94
N PRO A 55 60.82 -25.53 14.60
CA PRO A 55 59.87 -26.41 13.87
C PRO A 55 60.46 -27.46 12.87
N GLY A 56 59.60 -28.23 12.17
CA GLY A 56 59.90 -28.70 10.80
C GLY A 56 59.04 -29.84 10.17
N LYS A 57 58.77 -29.71 8.84
CA LYS A 57 58.41 -30.76 7.83
C LYS A 57 57.05 -31.51 8.01
N GLN A 58 56.34 -32.05 7.01
CA GLN A 58 56.25 -32.01 5.52
C GLN A 58 54.79 -32.44 5.14
N ARG A 59 54.00 -31.74 4.30
CA ARG A 59 53.76 -31.89 2.81
C ARG A 59 53.36 -33.31 2.29
N PRO A 60 52.57 -33.48 1.18
CA PRO A 60 52.12 -32.49 0.18
C PRO A 60 50.63 -32.54 -0.35
N ASP A 61 50.24 -31.43 -1.01
CA ASP A 61 49.46 -31.23 -2.26
C ASP A 61 48.03 -31.77 -2.55
N GLN A 62 47.13 -30.84 -2.94
CA GLN A 62 46.38 -30.95 -4.21
C GLN A 62 45.99 -29.57 -4.83
N LYS A 63 46.45 -29.39 -6.07
CA LYS A 63 46.25 -28.38 -7.15
C LYS A 63 45.29 -27.17 -7.02
N ARG A 64 45.65 -26.12 -7.78
CA ARG A 64 45.06 -24.77 -7.89
C ARG A 64 44.91 -24.39 -9.37
N LEU A 65 43.93 -23.56 -9.73
CA LEU A 65 43.93 -22.80 -11.01
C LEU A 65 43.71 -21.31 -10.74
N VAL A 66 44.57 -20.45 -11.30
CA VAL A 66 44.49 -18.98 -11.25
C VAL A 66 45.12 -18.45 -12.54
N PHE A 67 44.41 -17.58 -13.28
CA PHE A 67 44.98 -16.85 -14.41
C PHE A 67 45.71 -15.57 -13.96
N ARG A 68 46.61 -15.07 -14.82
CA ARG A 68 47.80 -14.30 -14.41
C ARG A 68 47.78 -12.88 -14.97
N ASN A 69 48.15 -11.90 -14.14
CA ASN A 69 48.32 -10.51 -14.57
C ASN A 69 49.47 -10.35 -15.59
N GLY A 70 49.32 -9.37 -16.49
CA GLY A 70 50.41 -8.73 -17.23
C GLY A 70 50.54 -7.26 -16.81
N SER A 71 51.73 -6.67 -16.90
CA SER A 71 51.99 -5.33 -16.33
C SER A 71 53.13 -4.58 -17.01
N SER A 72 52.84 -3.38 -17.51
CA SER A 72 53.78 -2.30 -17.88
C SER A 72 52.95 -1.00 -17.93
N SER A 73 53.09 0.01 -17.06
CA SER A 73 54.26 0.81 -16.62
C SER A 73 54.45 2.10 -17.43
N ALA A 74 54.95 3.14 -16.75
CA ALA A 74 55.21 4.51 -17.22
C ALA A 74 54.00 5.42 -17.51
N ALA A 75 54.19 6.71 -17.25
CA ALA A 75 53.27 7.83 -17.52
C ALA A 75 54.01 8.89 -18.35
N THR A 76 53.32 9.90 -18.90
CA THR A 76 53.68 11.34 -18.86
C THR A 76 52.68 12.21 -19.63
N THR A 77 52.07 13.14 -18.90
CA THR A 77 51.54 14.50 -19.19
C THR A 77 51.36 15.05 -20.63
N ALA A 78 50.32 15.91 -20.74
CA ALA A 78 50.23 17.18 -21.50
C ALA A 78 49.47 17.26 -22.85
N ALA A 79 48.44 18.12 -22.79
CA ALA A 79 47.54 18.71 -23.80
C ALA A 79 48.10 19.17 -25.16
N ILE A 80 47.20 19.30 -26.17
CA ILE A 80 46.90 20.55 -26.93
C ILE A 80 45.62 20.40 -27.79
N GLU A 81 45.02 21.54 -28.16
CA GLU A 81 43.64 21.83 -28.59
C GLU A 81 43.19 21.50 -30.05
N ASN A 82 41.89 21.74 -30.31
CA ASN A 82 41.23 22.20 -31.57
C ASN A 82 40.99 21.26 -32.79
N ALA A 83 39.78 20.65 -32.85
CA ALA A 83 38.65 20.93 -33.79
C ALA A 83 38.84 20.98 -35.35
N PRO A 84 37.77 20.87 -36.20
CA PRO A 84 36.47 20.13 -36.11
C PRO A 84 35.96 19.49 -37.47
N VAL A 85 34.70 18.98 -37.49
CA VAL A 85 33.77 18.76 -38.66
C VAL A 85 33.75 17.39 -39.41
N ALA A 86 32.53 17.02 -39.87
CA ALA A 86 32.12 15.92 -40.80
C ALA A 86 32.24 14.47 -40.28
N LYS A 87 31.13 13.79 -39.93
CA LYS A 87 30.07 13.16 -40.78
C LYS A 87 30.48 11.81 -41.40
N ASP A 88 29.88 10.72 -40.89
CA ASP A 88 28.81 10.05 -41.67
C ASP A 88 27.89 9.18 -40.79
N ASN A 89 26.71 8.80 -41.32
CA ASN A 89 25.65 8.09 -40.60
C ASN A 89 25.33 6.72 -41.24
N SER A 90 25.25 5.65 -40.44
CA SER A 90 24.00 4.84 -40.33
C SER A 90 24.16 3.58 -39.45
N THR A 91 23.28 3.42 -38.46
CA THR A 91 22.58 2.14 -38.18
C THR A 91 21.45 2.40 -37.17
N SER A 92 20.31 1.74 -37.35
CA SER A 92 19.04 2.12 -36.71
C SER A 92 18.74 1.38 -35.41
N ASN A 93 18.15 2.09 -34.43
CA ASN A 93 17.14 1.52 -33.55
C ASN A 93 16.13 2.60 -33.11
N ASN A 94 14.89 2.49 -33.59
CA ASN A 94 13.86 3.50 -33.39
C ASN A 94 13.22 3.43 -32.00
N VAL A 95 13.59 4.35 -31.10
CA VAL A 95 12.80 4.64 -29.89
C VAL A 95 11.67 5.59 -30.26
N ILE A 96 10.47 5.06 -30.48
CA ILE A 96 9.28 5.86 -30.81
C ILE A 96 8.80 6.62 -29.55
N PRO A 97 8.78 7.97 -29.55
CA PRO A 97 8.25 8.72 -28.42
C PRO A 97 6.71 8.80 -28.50
N ILE A 98 6.01 8.19 -27.53
CA ILE A 98 4.55 8.35 -27.42
C ILE A 98 4.25 9.77 -26.90
N ARG A 99 4.02 10.69 -27.85
CA ARG A 99 3.38 12.00 -27.66
C ARG A 99 2.14 12.08 -28.56
N GLN A 100 1.29 13.08 -28.33
CA GLN A 100 0.06 13.36 -29.10
C GLN A 100 -1.09 12.35 -28.97
N LEU A 101 -1.62 12.19 -27.74
CA LEU A 101 -3.03 11.83 -27.52
C LEU A 101 -3.69 12.82 -26.54
N SER A 102 -3.65 14.10 -26.92
CA SER A 102 -4.44 15.19 -26.37
C SER A 102 -4.73 16.21 -27.48
N ASN A 103 -5.75 17.04 -27.30
CA ASN A 103 -6.20 18.09 -28.22
C ASN A 103 -6.84 17.62 -29.54
N ILE A 104 -8.05 17.04 -29.47
CA ILE A 104 -9.07 17.29 -30.50
C ILE A 104 -10.33 17.83 -29.82
N ARG A 105 -10.65 19.09 -30.08
CA ARG A 105 -11.91 19.75 -29.70
C ARG A 105 -12.40 20.55 -30.92
N ASN A 106 -13.59 20.20 -31.37
CA ASN A 106 -14.49 20.88 -32.31
C ASN A 106 -13.97 22.15 -33.04
N VAL A 107 -13.68 22.03 -34.33
CA VAL A 107 -14.10 23.00 -35.37
C VAL A 107 -14.54 22.19 -36.60
N ALA A 108 -15.51 22.66 -37.36
CA ALA A 108 -16.02 21.99 -38.56
C ALA A 108 -16.02 22.93 -39.77
N ARG A 109 -15.73 22.41 -40.97
CA ARG A 109 -16.46 22.66 -42.24
C ARG A 109 -15.84 21.96 -43.47
N ASP A 110 -16.72 21.68 -44.41
CA ASP A 110 -16.58 21.52 -45.87
C ASP A 110 -15.41 20.80 -46.57
N ASN A 111 -15.76 19.61 -47.09
CA ASN A 111 -15.94 19.29 -48.53
C ASN A 111 -14.80 19.35 -49.58
N ARG A 112 -14.78 18.28 -50.40
CA ARG A 112 -14.15 18.11 -51.73
C ARG A 112 -12.60 18.02 -51.68
N ASP A 113 -11.92 17.16 -52.45
CA ASP A 113 -12.29 16.60 -53.75
C ASP A 113 -11.94 15.10 -53.97
N LYS A 114 -11.98 14.62 -55.23
CA LYS A 114 -12.09 13.22 -55.65
C LYS A 114 -10.85 12.64 -56.37
N ARG A 115 -10.67 11.32 -56.18
CA ARG A 115 -10.07 10.33 -57.12
C ARG A 115 -8.60 10.51 -57.55
N ARG A 116 -7.77 9.55 -57.13
CA ARG A 116 -7.13 8.57 -58.04
C ARG A 116 -6.78 7.29 -57.24
N ARG A 117 -6.76 6.13 -57.91
CA ARG A 117 -6.48 4.81 -57.29
C ARG A 117 -5.19 4.23 -57.87
N GLY A 118 -4.38 3.61 -57.01
CA GLY A 118 -3.31 2.67 -57.39
C GLY A 118 -3.34 1.48 -56.40
N PRO A 119 -3.21 0.22 -56.85
CA PRO A 119 -3.24 -0.94 -55.97
C PRO A 119 -1.85 -1.21 -55.38
N GLY A 120 -1.71 -1.13 -54.05
CA GLY A 120 -0.41 -1.36 -53.39
C GLY A 120 -0.30 -0.82 -51.98
N HIS A 121 -1.16 -1.27 -51.07
CA HIS A 121 -0.99 -1.00 -49.63
C HIS A 121 -1.42 -2.20 -48.78
N ALA A 122 -0.58 -2.53 -47.80
CA ALA A 122 -0.90 -3.49 -46.75
C ALA A 122 -2.09 -2.98 -45.90
N PRO A 123 -2.86 -3.85 -45.25
CA PRO A 123 -3.96 -3.43 -44.39
C PRO A 123 -3.42 -2.63 -43.20
N ASN A 124 -3.63 -1.32 -43.21
CA ASN A 124 -3.50 -0.49 -42.02
C ASN A 124 -4.35 -1.08 -40.89
N ASN A 125 -3.80 -1.15 -39.68
CA ASN A 125 -4.48 -1.69 -38.50
C ASN A 125 -5.73 -0.86 -38.15
N ALA A 126 -6.86 -1.21 -38.77
CA ALA A 126 -8.16 -0.61 -38.47
C ALA A 126 -8.49 -0.83 -36.99
N SER A 127 -8.87 0.23 -36.30
CA SER A 127 -9.16 0.21 -34.86
C SER A 127 -10.32 -0.75 -34.56
N THR A 128 -9.99 -1.97 -34.14
CA THR A 128 -10.95 -3.04 -33.88
C THR A 128 -11.93 -2.59 -32.80
N SER A 129 -13.24 -2.67 -33.06
CA SER A 129 -14.22 -2.10 -32.13
C SER A 129 -14.14 -2.77 -30.76
N LEU A 130 -14.48 -2.03 -29.70
CA LEU A 130 -14.51 -2.58 -28.34
C LEU A 130 -15.41 -3.82 -28.23
N LYS A 131 -16.50 -3.87 -29.01
CA LYS A 131 -17.40 -5.04 -29.09
C LYS A 131 -16.72 -6.25 -29.72
N ASP A 132 -15.88 -6.06 -30.73
CA ASP A 132 -15.19 -7.17 -31.41
C ASP A 132 -13.99 -7.67 -30.61
N ARG A 133 -13.26 -6.77 -29.92
CA ARG A 133 -12.28 -7.16 -28.90
C ARG A 133 -12.93 -8.00 -27.79
N ALA A 134 -14.10 -7.58 -27.29
CA ALA A 134 -14.85 -8.35 -26.30
C ALA A 134 -15.27 -9.75 -26.81
N LYS A 135 -15.75 -9.89 -28.06
CA LYS A 135 -16.06 -11.19 -28.68
C LYS A 135 -14.85 -12.12 -28.72
N LEU A 136 -13.69 -11.62 -29.11
CA LEU A 136 -12.44 -12.39 -29.17
C LEU A 136 -12.02 -12.84 -27.75
N LEU A 137 -12.01 -11.90 -26.80
CA LEU A 137 -11.66 -12.19 -25.41
C LEU A 137 -12.64 -13.19 -24.77
N TYR A 138 -13.93 -13.16 -25.13
CA TYR A 138 -14.95 -14.06 -24.57
C TYR A 138 -14.66 -15.55 -24.75
N GLN A 139 -13.99 -15.96 -25.83
CA GLN A 139 -13.58 -17.36 -25.98
C GLN A 139 -12.46 -17.71 -24.98
N SER A 140 -11.38 -16.92 -24.92
CA SER A 140 -10.29 -17.12 -23.95
C SER A 140 -10.76 -17.07 -22.48
N ARG A 141 -11.85 -16.35 -22.20
CA ARG A 141 -12.45 -16.28 -20.85
C ARG A 141 -13.12 -17.59 -20.43
N LYS A 142 -13.69 -18.38 -21.36
CA LYS A 142 -14.30 -19.69 -21.07
C LYS A 142 -13.27 -20.73 -20.63
N GLU A 143 -12.02 -20.55 -21.02
CA GLU A 143 -10.91 -21.44 -20.69
C GLU A 143 -10.35 -21.20 -19.27
N LEU A 144 -10.73 -20.08 -18.63
CA LEU A 144 -10.28 -19.75 -17.28
C LEU A 144 -10.84 -20.74 -16.23
N PRO A 145 -10.02 -21.19 -15.25
CA PRO A 145 -10.45 -22.18 -14.24
C PRO A 145 -11.73 -21.82 -13.47
N ILE A 146 -12.00 -20.52 -13.26
CA ILE A 146 -13.22 -20.06 -12.59
C ILE A 146 -14.50 -20.14 -13.44
N PHE A 147 -14.40 -20.20 -14.77
CA PHE A 147 -15.57 -20.04 -15.65
C PHE A 147 -16.66 -21.11 -15.45
N PRO A 148 -16.33 -22.41 -15.25
CA PRO A 148 -17.32 -23.43 -14.92
C PRO A 148 -18.06 -23.19 -13.58
N HIS A 149 -17.45 -22.46 -12.64
CA HIS A 149 -18.02 -22.18 -11.32
C HIS A 149 -18.96 -20.96 -11.30
N ALA A 150 -19.22 -20.30 -12.44
CA ALA A 150 -20.01 -19.06 -12.49
C ALA A 150 -21.40 -19.19 -11.83
N ASP A 151 -22.12 -20.30 -12.09
CA ASP A 151 -23.46 -20.51 -11.54
C ASP A 151 -23.46 -21.02 -10.09
N GLU A 152 -22.37 -21.67 -9.65
CA GLU A 152 -22.12 -21.99 -8.24
C GLU A 152 -22.00 -20.68 -7.44
N ILE A 153 -21.14 -19.77 -7.90
CA ILE A 153 -20.88 -18.47 -7.27
C ILE A 153 -22.16 -17.60 -7.23
N ARG A 154 -22.96 -17.58 -8.30
CA ARG A 154 -24.27 -16.89 -8.32
C ARG A 154 -25.24 -17.47 -7.29
N LYS A 155 -25.50 -18.78 -7.31
CA LYS A 155 -26.40 -19.46 -6.36
C LYS A 155 -25.93 -19.30 -4.92
N SER A 156 -24.61 -19.30 -4.70
CA SER A 156 -23.97 -19.06 -3.41
C SER A 156 -24.31 -17.68 -2.84
N LEU A 157 -24.16 -16.62 -3.63
CA LEU A 157 -24.44 -15.23 -3.24
C LEU A 157 -25.93 -14.86 -3.25
N GLN A 158 -26.76 -15.57 -4.02
CA GLN A 158 -28.21 -15.45 -3.92
C GLN A 158 -28.69 -15.91 -2.53
N ARG A 159 -28.16 -17.04 -2.03
CA ARG A 159 -28.52 -17.63 -0.73
C ARG A 159 -27.85 -16.93 0.46
N ASN A 160 -26.55 -16.68 0.39
CA ASN A 160 -25.74 -16.20 1.51
C ASN A 160 -25.39 -14.71 1.38
N ASN A 161 -25.10 -14.03 2.48
CA ASN A 161 -24.57 -12.66 2.43
C ASN A 161 -23.04 -12.61 2.38
N VAL A 162 -22.35 -13.68 2.82
CA VAL A 162 -20.89 -13.83 2.71
C VAL A 162 -20.54 -15.07 1.89
N THR A 163 -19.63 -14.92 0.92
CA THR A 163 -18.99 -16.02 0.20
C THR A 163 -17.47 -15.88 0.26
N LEU A 164 -16.79 -16.89 0.81
CA LEU A 164 -15.34 -17.03 0.75
C LEU A 164 -14.99 -17.79 -0.54
N LEU A 165 -14.05 -17.26 -1.31
CA LEU A 165 -13.70 -17.78 -2.63
C LEU A 165 -12.18 -17.93 -2.74
N VAL A 166 -11.70 -19.18 -2.59
CA VAL A 166 -10.28 -19.51 -2.74
C VAL A 166 -10.05 -20.07 -4.13
N GLY A 167 -9.04 -19.51 -4.78
CA GLY A 167 -8.52 -19.97 -6.05
C GLY A 167 -7.19 -19.31 -6.32
N GLU A 168 -6.28 -20.06 -6.94
CA GLU A 168 -4.91 -19.61 -7.21
C GLU A 168 -4.88 -18.29 -8.00
N THR A 169 -3.87 -17.45 -7.80
CA THR A 169 -3.71 -16.23 -8.60
C THR A 169 -3.60 -16.60 -10.07
N GLY A 170 -4.41 -16.01 -10.95
CA GLY A 170 -4.51 -16.38 -12.37
C GLY A 170 -5.69 -17.29 -12.73
N SER A 171 -6.40 -17.88 -11.76
CA SER A 171 -7.63 -18.67 -12.01
C SER A 171 -8.81 -17.87 -12.59
N GLY A 172 -8.72 -16.53 -12.59
CA GLY A 172 -9.70 -15.61 -13.17
C GLY A 172 -10.46 -14.75 -12.16
N LYS A 173 -10.39 -15.06 -10.84
CA LYS A 173 -11.11 -14.42 -9.71
C LYS A 173 -11.50 -12.95 -9.96
N SER A 174 -10.50 -12.08 -9.92
CA SER A 174 -10.59 -10.61 -9.95
C SER A 174 -11.20 -10.04 -11.24
N THR A 175 -11.15 -10.80 -12.35
CA THR A 175 -11.70 -10.38 -13.65
C THR A 175 -13.11 -10.92 -13.88
N GLN A 176 -13.38 -12.17 -13.52
CA GLN A 176 -14.62 -12.85 -13.90
C GLN A 176 -15.72 -12.75 -12.85
N VAL A 177 -15.41 -12.81 -11.54
CA VAL A 177 -16.44 -12.70 -10.49
C VAL A 177 -17.26 -11.41 -10.62
N PRO A 178 -16.67 -10.22 -10.82
CA PRO A 178 -17.47 -9.00 -11.01
C PRO A 178 -18.40 -9.08 -12.23
N GLN A 179 -17.93 -9.70 -13.32
CA GLN A 179 -18.70 -9.88 -14.56
C GLN A 179 -19.79 -10.96 -14.45
N PHE A 180 -19.65 -11.94 -13.55
CA PHE A 180 -20.69 -12.94 -13.29
C PHE A 180 -21.86 -12.38 -12.48
N LEU A 181 -21.60 -11.37 -11.65
CA LEU A 181 -22.55 -10.78 -10.70
C LEU A 181 -23.20 -9.49 -11.19
N VAL A 182 -22.57 -8.71 -12.07
CA VAL A 182 -23.02 -7.35 -12.45
C VAL A 182 -24.46 -7.28 -13.00
N ASP A 183 -24.94 -8.33 -13.64
CA ASP A 183 -26.29 -8.39 -14.24
C ASP A 183 -27.32 -9.13 -13.34
N GLU A 184 -26.92 -9.60 -12.15
CA GLU A 184 -27.82 -10.21 -11.17
C GLU A 184 -28.93 -9.24 -10.71
N ASN A 185 -30.13 -9.77 -10.46
CA ASN A 185 -31.30 -8.96 -10.08
C ASN A 185 -31.14 -8.20 -8.76
N TRP A 186 -30.30 -8.68 -7.84
CA TRP A 186 -29.98 -8.00 -6.57
C TRP A 186 -28.86 -6.93 -6.71
N VAL A 187 -28.17 -6.87 -7.85
CA VAL A 187 -27.18 -5.81 -8.17
C VAL A 187 -27.85 -4.59 -8.83
N ARG A 188 -29.12 -4.69 -9.22
CA ARG A 188 -29.90 -3.54 -9.71
C ARG A 188 -30.14 -2.53 -8.57
N PRO A 189 -30.07 -1.20 -8.83
CA PRO A 189 -30.39 -0.20 -7.82
C PRO A 189 -31.85 -0.29 -7.40
N LYS A 190 -32.13 0.01 -6.13
CA LYS A 190 -33.46 -0.01 -5.53
C LYS A 190 -33.70 1.25 -4.70
N SER A 191 -34.86 1.87 -4.86
CA SER A 191 -35.31 2.93 -3.94
C SER A 191 -35.82 2.29 -2.65
N VAL A 192 -35.39 2.81 -1.50
CA VAL A 192 -35.82 2.37 -0.16
C VAL A 192 -35.92 3.55 0.79
N LYS A 193 -36.79 3.42 1.80
CA LYS A 193 -36.93 4.42 2.87
C LYS A 193 -35.96 4.12 4.01
N VAL A 194 -35.29 5.16 4.48
CA VAL A 194 -34.43 5.12 5.68
C VAL A 194 -34.80 6.23 6.65
N PRO A 195 -34.71 5.99 7.97
CA PRO A 195 -34.85 7.05 8.97
C PRO A 195 -33.68 8.03 8.86
N ALA A 196 -33.97 9.32 8.69
CA ALA A 196 -32.99 10.39 8.71
C ALA A 196 -33.05 11.14 10.05
N LEU A 197 -31.90 11.20 10.73
CA LEU A 197 -31.69 12.05 11.91
C LEU A 197 -31.55 13.52 11.47
N VAL A 198 -32.63 14.29 11.59
CA VAL A 198 -32.66 15.71 11.24
C VAL A 198 -32.24 16.55 12.45
N THR A 199 -30.94 16.76 12.62
CA THR A 199 -30.44 17.74 13.59
C THR A 199 -30.76 19.16 13.11
N LYS A 200 -31.73 19.81 13.77
CA LYS A 200 -32.03 21.24 13.54
C LYS A 200 -30.83 22.10 13.92
N LYS A 201 -30.03 22.52 12.95
CA LYS A 201 -29.20 23.72 13.12
C LYS A 201 -30.13 24.94 13.09
N GLY A 202 -30.32 25.56 14.26
CA GLY A 202 -30.98 26.85 14.34
C GLY A 202 -30.20 27.90 13.54
N ALA A 203 -30.92 28.77 12.84
CA ALA A 203 -30.32 29.98 12.28
C ALA A 203 -30.07 30.99 13.43
N PRO A 204 -28.96 31.76 13.41
CA PRO A 204 -28.81 32.89 14.31
C PRO A 204 -29.86 33.95 13.94
N VAL A 205 -30.64 34.37 14.93
CA VAL A 205 -31.47 35.58 14.85
C VAL A 205 -30.76 36.63 15.69
N GLU A 206 -30.32 37.71 15.04
CA GLU A 206 -29.79 38.89 15.72
C GLU A 206 -30.99 39.75 16.14
N GLY A 207 -31.22 39.89 17.45
CA GLY A 207 -32.37 40.65 17.95
C GLY A 207 -32.61 40.55 19.47
N GLU A 208 -32.28 41.66 20.15
CA GLU A 208 -32.99 42.23 21.30
C GLU A 208 -33.11 41.48 22.65
N SER A 209 -32.48 42.11 23.66
CA SER A 209 -32.90 42.28 25.07
C SER A 209 -33.21 41.06 25.98
N GLU A 210 -32.35 40.99 26.99
CA GLU A 210 -32.50 40.50 28.37
C GLU A 210 -33.89 40.20 28.97
N ASN A 211 -33.82 39.31 29.96
CA ASN A 211 -34.60 39.22 31.22
C ASN A 211 -35.80 38.26 31.36
N SER A 212 -35.93 37.77 32.59
CA SER A 212 -36.88 36.75 33.09
C SER A 212 -36.72 35.33 32.53
N GLY A 213 -37.07 34.33 33.34
CA GLY A 213 -37.01 32.92 32.96
C GLY A 213 -37.88 32.06 33.88
N MET A 214 -38.13 30.82 33.47
CA MET A 214 -38.78 29.78 34.28
C MET A 214 -38.34 28.39 33.80
N ASN A 215 -38.31 27.41 34.69
CA ASN A 215 -37.92 26.04 34.35
C ASN A 215 -39.07 25.27 33.67
N SER A 216 -38.83 24.67 32.51
CA SER A 216 -39.65 23.58 31.95
C SER A 216 -38.80 22.67 31.08
N SER A 217 -38.61 21.42 31.50
CA SER A 217 -37.76 20.43 30.82
C SER A 217 -38.61 19.43 30.01
N ASP A 218 -39.18 19.88 28.90
CA ASP A 218 -39.86 18.98 27.95
C ASP A 218 -38.84 18.21 27.08
N PRO A 219 -39.03 16.90 26.84
CA PRO A 219 -38.19 16.14 25.93
C PRO A 219 -38.44 16.56 24.48
N LEU A 220 -37.37 16.86 23.75
CA LEU A 220 -37.43 17.15 22.32
C LEU A 220 -37.93 15.92 21.54
N GLU A 221 -39.13 15.99 20.96
CA GLU A 221 -39.62 14.95 20.04
C GLU A 221 -38.71 14.84 18.81
N GLU A 222 -37.85 13.81 18.76
CA GLU A 222 -37.08 13.44 17.58
C GLU A 222 -38.00 12.84 16.49
N LYS A 223 -38.70 13.72 15.77
CA LYS A 223 -39.53 13.35 14.62
C LYS A 223 -38.67 12.78 13.49
N THR A 224 -38.51 11.45 13.53
CA THR A 224 -37.76 10.66 12.56
C THR A 224 -38.39 10.78 11.17
N VAL A 225 -37.74 11.52 10.28
CA VAL A 225 -38.21 11.72 8.91
C VAL A 225 -37.73 10.55 8.05
N MET A 226 -38.65 9.80 7.45
CA MET A 226 -38.32 8.80 6.44
C MET A 226 -37.91 9.46 5.13
N THR A 227 -36.73 9.12 4.62
CA THR A 227 -36.19 9.64 3.35
C THR A 227 -36.01 8.52 2.33
N ASP A 228 -36.41 8.78 1.08
CA ASP A 228 -36.20 7.83 -0.03
C ASP A 228 -34.76 7.95 -0.56
N ILE A 229 -33.97 6.88 -0.41
CA ILE A 229 -32.60 6.79 -0.94
C ILE A 229 -32.51 5.69 -2.01
N THR A 230 -31.54 5.79 -2.93
CA THR A 230 -31.21 4.72 -3.87
C THR A 230 -30.06 3.88 -3.32
N VAL A 231 -30.29 2.59 -3.11
CA VAL A 231 -29.30 1.62 -2.65
C VAL A 231 -28.92 0.65 -3.77
N GLY A 232 -27.63 0.38 -3.92
CA GLY A 232 -27.08 -0.57 -4.87
C GLY A 232 -26.83 -0.01 -6.27
N GLY A 233 -26.62 -0.90 -7.23
CA GLY A 233 -26.27 -0.57 -8.61
C GLY A 233 -24.80 -0.79 -8.96
N CYS A 234 -23.88 -0.63 -7.99
CA CYS A 234 -22.44 -0.81 -8.19
C CYS A 234 -21.88 -2.03 -7.43
N ILE A 235 -20.80 -2.62 -7.96
CA ILE A 235 -19.94 -3.59 -7.27
C ILE A 235 -18.58 -2.93 -7.03
N ALA A 236 -18.14 -2.91 -5.76
CA ALA A 236 -16.80 -2.51 -5.37
C ALA A 236 -15.85 -3.72 -5.39
N ILE A 237 -14.61 -3.55 -5.88
CA ILE A 237 -13.56 -4.57 -5.82
C ILE A 237 -12.28 -3.95 -5.26
N THR A 238 -11.90 -4.33 -4.05
CA THR A 238 -10.63 -3.85 -3.48
C THR A 238 -9.43 -4.51 -4.16
N GLN A 239 -8.32 -3.80 -4.20
CA GLN A 239 -6.99 -4.31 -4.53
C GLN A 239 -5.96 -3.66 -3.61
N PRO A 240 -4.93 -4.37 -3.13
CA PRO A 240 -3.87 -3.76 -2.33
C PRO A 240 -3.03 -2.77 -3.14
N ARG A 241 -2.89 -2.98 -4.46
CA ARG A 241 -1.96 -2.24 -5.32
C ARG A 241 -2.69 -1.34 -6.32
N ARG A 242 -2.28 -0.06 -6.37
CA ARG A 242 -2.78 0.93 -7.36
C ARG A 242 -2.70 0.39 -8.80
N VAL A 243 -1.58 -0.25 -9.14
CA VAL A 243 -1.33 -0.78 -10.49
C VAL A 243 -2.29 -1.93 -10.83
N ALA A 244 -2.62 -2.80 -9.87
CA ALA A 244 -3.59 -3.88 -10.05
C ALA A 244 -5.01 -3.34 -10.21
N ALA A 245 -5.43 -2.35 -9.39
CA ALA A 245 -6.73 -1.71 -9.54
C ALA A 245 -6.93 -1.09 -10.94
N VAL A 246 -5.91 -0.38 -11.46
CA VAL A 246 -5.96 0.26 -12.77
C VAL A 246 -5.87 -0.76 -13.92
N SER A 247 -5.01 -1.78 -13.82
CA SER A 247 -4.85 -2.78 -14.89
C SER A 247 -6.06 -3.72 -14.99
N LEU A 248 -6.62 -4.17 -13.86
CA LEU A 248 -7.82 -4.99 -13.81
C LEU A 248 -9.05 -4.21 -14.31
N ALA A 249 -9.22 -2.94 -13.93
CA ALA A 249 -10.30 -2.11 -14.46
C ALA A 249 -10.20 -1.95 -15.99
N ARG A 250 -9.00 -1.69 -16.52
CA ARG A 250 -8.77 -1.63 -17.98
C ARG A 250 -9.09 -2.96 -18.64
N ARG A 251 -8.59 -4.07 -18.11
CA ARG A 251 -8.82 -5.42 -18.65
C ARG A 251 -10.30 -5.81 -18.65
N VAL A 252 -11.02 -5.55 -17.56
CA VAL A 252 -12.46 -5.84 -17.47
C VAL A 252 -13.28 -4.90 -18.36
N ALA A 253 -12.87 -3.64 -18.55
CA ALA A 253 -13.50 -2.75 -19.52
C ALA A 253 -13.38 -3.30 -20.97
N GLU A 254 -12.20 -3.79 -21.35
CA GLU A 254 -11.98 -4.44 -22.64
C GLU A 254 -12.76 -5.77 -22.78
N GLU A 255 -12.79 -6.61 -21.75
CA GLU A 255 -13.56 -7.87 -21.74
C GLU A 255 -15.09 -7.66 -21.79
N MET A 256 -15.59 -6.52 -21.30
CA MET A 256 -17.00 -6.12 -21.40
C MET A 256 -17.31 -5.25 -22.63
N GLY A 257 -16.29 -4.88 -23.43
CA GLY A 257 -16.45 -4.03 -24.62
C GLY A 257 -16.94 -2.61 -24.32
N THR A 258 -16.59 -2.07 -23.15
CA THR A 258 -17.01 -0.74 -22.66
C THR A 258 -15.80 0.21 -22.53
N PRO A 259 -15.94 1.53 -22.75
CA PRO A 259 -14.88 2.47 -22.43
C PRO A 259 -14.57 2.48 -20.93
N LEU A 260 -13.35 2.90 -20.57
CA LEU A 260 -12.88 2.92 -19.17
C LEU A 260 -13.25 4.23 -18.47
N GLY A 261 -13.91 4.14 -17.32
CA GLY A 261 -14.06 5.23 -16.36
C GLY A 261 -14.66 6.50 -16.95
N ASN A 262 -13.96 7.63 -16.82
CA ASN A 262 -14.43 8.93 -17.30
C ASN A 262 -14.26 9.17 -18.81
N SER A 263 -13.75 8.20 -19.60
CA SER A 263 -13.57 8.37 -21.05
C SER A 263 -14.88 8.46 -21.86
N HIS A 264 -16.00 7.97 -21.30
CA HIS A 264 -17.32 8.09 -21.92
C HIS A 264 -18.44 8.02 -20.86
N PRO A 265 -19.57 8.75 -21.00
CA PRO A 265 -20.66 8.68 -20.03
C PRO A 265 -21.25 7.27 -19.84
N ALA A 266 -21.20 6.44 -20.88
CA ALA A 266 -21.69 5.05 -20.86
C ALA A 266 -20.64 3.99 -20.46
N SER A 267 -19.48 4.38 -19.92
CA SER A 267 -18.50 3.44 -19.35
C SER A 267 -19.13 2.66 -18.19
N LYS A 268 -19.15 1.33 -18.25
CA LYS A 268 -19.67 0.48 -17.16
C LYS A 268 -18.62 0.11 -16.10
N VAL A 269 -17.34 0.23 -16.44
CA VAL A 269 -16.20 -0.15 -15.59
C VAL A 269 -15.33 1.07 -15.32
N GLY A 270 -14.91 1.26 -14.08
CA GLY A 270 -14.03 2.37 -13.68
C GLY A 270 -13.11 1.99 -12.51
N TYR A 271 -12.27 2.93 -12.09
CA TYR A 271 -11.39 2.74 -10.94
C TYR A 271 -11.26 3.99 -10.05
N SER A 272 -10.81 3.79 -8.81
CA SER A 272 -10.40 4.90 -7.92
C SER A 272 -9.22 4.49 -7.04
N VAL A 273 -8.10 5.19 -7.18
CA VAL A 273 -6.90 5.03 -6.34
C VAL A 273 -6.54 6.38 -5.72
N ARG A 274 -5.71 6.39 -4.67
CA ARG A 274 -5.28 7.66 -4.04
C ARG A 274 -4.64 8.57 -5.09
N PHE A 275 -5.18 9.78 -5.22
CA PHE A 275 -4.82 10.81 -6.22
C PHE A 275 -5.06 10.47 -7.71
N ASP A 276 -5.88 9.47 -8.06
CA ASP A 276 -6.31 9.21 -9.45
C ASP A 276 -7.64 8.43 -9.47
N SER A 277 -8.70 9.04 -10.02
CA SER A 277 -10.04 8.45 -10.07
C SER A 277 -10.68 8.63 -11.44
N SER A 278 -11.09 7.52 -12.05
CA SER A 278 -11.71 7.48 -13.36
C SER A 278 -12.98 6.64 -13.29
N THR A 279 -14.11 7.31 -13.07
CA THR A 279 -15.46 6.71 -13.02
C THR A 279 -16.47 7.57 -13.78
N SER A 280 -17.61 6.97 -14.10
CA SER A 280 -18.76 7.58 -14.77
C SER A 280 -20.02 7.46 -13.87
N PRO A 281 -21.09 8.21 -14.14
CA PRO A 281 -22.40 7.98 -13.51
C PRO A 281 -22.95 6.55 -13.75
N ASN A 282 -22.57 5.91 -14.86
CA ASN A 282 -23.02 4.56 -15.24
C ASN A 282 -22.06 3.44 -14.80
N THR A 283 -21.10 3.72 -13.92
CA THR A 283 -20.12 2.72 -13.47
C THR A 283 -20.78 1.66 -12.59
N ARG A 284 -20.95 0.46 -13.13
CA ARG A 284 -21.51 -0.73 -12.46
C ARG A 284 -20.44 -1.57 -11.75
N ILE A 285 -19.19 -1.49 -12.19
CA ILE A 285 -18.03 -2.21 -11.62
C ILE A 285 -16.92 -1.19 -11.32
N LYS A 286 -16.52 -1.08 -10.06
CA LYS A 286 -15.46 -0.15 -9.61
C LYS A 286 -14.34 -0.89 -8.90
N PHE A 287 -13.15 -0.90 -9.50
CA PHE A 287 -11.93 -1.33 -8.82
C PHE A 287 -11.37 -0.18 -7.97
N LEU A 288 -10.95 -0.43 -6.73
CA LEU A 288 -10.36 0.62 -5.90
C LEU A 288 -9.29 0.09 -4.95
N THR A 289 -8.35 0.95 -4.56
CA THR A 289 -7.46 0.61 -3.45
C THR A 289 -8.25 0.57 -2.15
N GLU A 290 -7.92 -0.34 -1.23
CA GLU A 290 -8.58 -0.51 0.07
C GLU A 290 -8.79 0.82 0.83
N GLY A 291 -7.73 1.65 0.93
CA GLY A 291 -7.82 2.96 1.58
C GLY A 291 -8.78 3.95 0.92
N MET A 292 -9.18 3.73 -0.34
CA MET A 292 -10.25 4.51 -0.99
C MET A 292 -11.64 3.98 -0.64
N LEU A 293 -11.80 2.68 -0.38
CA LEU A 293 -13.07 2.16 0.17
C LEU A 293 -13.27 2.62 1.62
N LEU A 294 -12.21 2.65 2.44
CA LEU A 294 -12.26 3.22 3.78
C LEU A 294 -12.58 4.72 3.79
N GLN A 295 -12.12 5.47 2.78
CA GLN A 295 -12.49 6.88 2.60
C GLN A 295 -13.95 7.04 2.14
N GLU A 296 -14.45 6.22 1.20
CA GLU A 296 -15.90 6.21 0.88
C GLU A 296 -16.75 5.82 2.09
N MET A 297 -16.29 4.89 2.94
CA MET A 297 -16.91 4.53 4.22
C MET A 297 -16.96 5.68 5.25
N LEU A 298 -16.19 6.77 5.11
CA LEU A 298 -16.34 7.97 5.96
C LEU A 298 -17.54 8.83 5.52
N THR A 299 -17.86 8.82 4.22
CA THR A 299 -18.95 9.62 3.63
C THR A 299 -20.26 8.83 3.46
N ASP A 300 -20.18 7.52 3.30
CA ASP A 300 -21.29 6.59 3.10
C ASP A 300 -21.06 5.38 4.06
N PRO A 301 -21.35 5.54 5.37
CA PRO A 301 -20.94 4.55 6.37
C PRO A 301 -21.53 3.15 6.18
N TRP A 302 -22.64 3.08 5.45
CA TRP A 302 -23.43 1.90 5.10
C TRP A 302 -23.16 1.37 3.69
N LEU A 303 -22.25 2.00 2.93
CA LEU A 303 -21.94 1.68 1.54
C LEU A 303 -23.19 1.56 0.64
N THR A 304 -24.16 2.46 0.83
CA THR A 304 -25.44 2.52 0.11
C THR A 304 -25.26 2.43 -1.40
N LYS A 305 -24.21 3.02 -1.97
CA LYS A 305 -23.86 2.94 -3.40
C LYS A 305 -23.61 1.52 -3.94
N TYR A 306 -23.29 0.56 -3.07
CA TYR A 306 -22.83 -0.76 -3.46
C TYR A 306 -23.85 -1.86 -3.12
N SER A 307 -24.11 -2.74 -4.09
CA SER A 307 -24.85 -4.00 -3.88
C SER A 307 -23.93 -5.11 -3.38
N ALA A 308 -22.66 -5.09 -3.80
CA ALA A 308 -21.62 -6.00 -3.32
C ALA A 308 -20.28 -5.30 -3.10
N VAL A 309 -19.53 -5.78 -2.10
CA VAL A 309 -18.11 -5.52 -1.92
C VAL A 309 -17.35 -6.83 -2.09
N ILE A 310 -16.36 -6.82 -2.98
CA ILE A 310 -15.42 -7.92 -3.20
C ILE A 310 -14.08 -7.49 -2.61
N VAL A 311 -13.62 -8.17 -1.56
CA VAL A 311 -12.31 -7.97 -0.95
C VAL A 311 -11.36 -8.99 -1.54
N ASP A 312 -10.40 -8.57 -2.38
CA ASP A 312 -9.49 -9.46 -3.09
C ASP A 312 -8.08 -9.49 -2.48
N GLU A 313 -7.32 -10.53 -2.83
CA GLU A 313 -5.93 -10.78 -2.40
C GLU A 313 -5.72 -10.66 -0.87
N VAL A 314 -6.73 -11.04 -0.08
CA VAL A 314 -6.80 -10.88 1.40
C VAL A 314 -5.61 -11.47 2.15
N HIS A 315 -4.93 -12.43 1.55
CA HIS A 315 -3.69 -13.04 2.04
C HIS A 315 -2.47 -12.09 2.09
N GLU A 316 -2.54 -10.87 1.52
CA GLU A 316 -1.54 -9.82 1.82
C GLU A 316 -1.66 -9.28 3.26
N ARG A 317 -2.83 -9.45 3.92
CA ARG A 317 -3.09 -9.05 5.32
C ARG A 317 -2.68 -7.62 5.67
N GLY A 318 -2.98 -6.70 4.74
CA GLY A 318 -2.87 -5.25 4.91
C GLY A 318 -3.80 -4.72 6.00
N VAL A 319 -3.41 -3.66 6.72
CA VAL A 319 -4.26 -3.07 7.79
C VAL A 319 -5.60 -2.60 7.24
N ASN A 320 -5.62 -2.04 6.03
CA ASN A 320 -6.87 -1.60 5.43
C ASN A 320 -7.79 -2.79 5.10
N VAL A 321 -7.24 -3.96 4.73
CA VAL A 321 -8.02 -5.22 4.58
C VAL A 321 -8.66 -5.62 5.90
N ASP A 322 -7.87 -5.74 6.97
CA ASP A 322 -8.36 -6.16 8.29
C ASP A 322 -9.43 -5.18 8.84
N LEU A 323 -9.28 -3.86 8.61
CA LEU A 323 -10.31 -2.85 8.93
C LEU A 323 -11.58 -3.02 8.08
N ILE A 324 -11.44 -3.18 6.77
CA ILE A 324 -12.58 -3.37 5.86
C ILE A 324 -13.35 -4.63 6.24
N LEU A 325 -12.67 -5.74 6.55
CA LEU A 325 -13.31 -6.97 6.99
C LEU A 325 -14.07 -6.78 8.31
N GLY A 326 -13.52 -6.03 9.28
CA GLY A 326 -14.23 -5.66 10.52
C GLY A 326 -15.50 -4.84 10.27
N PHE A 327 -15.43 -3.83 9.41
CA PHE A 327 -16.61 -3.03 9.04
C PHE A 327 -17.64 -3.82 8.22
N LEU A 328 -17.21 -4.71 7.33
CA LEU A 328 -18.09 -5.58 6.56
C LEU A 328 -18.76 -6.64 7.46
N LYS A 329 -18.05 -7.21 8.44
CA LYS A 329 -18.64 -8.08 9.47
C LYS A 329 -19.76 -7.33 10.21
N ASN A 330 -19.49 -6.12 10.71
CA ASN A 330 -20.50 -5.33 11.43
C ASN A 330 -21.71 -4.95 10.55
N MET A 331 -21.54 -4.66 9.25
CA MET A 331 -22.66 -4.38 8.35
C MET A 331 -23.47 -5.64 7.99
N VAL A 332 -22.82 -6.77 7.69
CA VAL A 332 -23.53 -8.01 7.31
C VAL A 332 -24.19 -8.69 8.51
N SER A 333 -23.63 -8.53 9.71
CA SER A 333 -24.27 -8.86 10.99
C SER A 333 -25.25 -7.79 11.48
N GLY A 334 -25.31 -6.61 10.86
CA GLY A 334 -26.19 -5.53 11.29
C GLY A 334 -27.64 -5.69 10.78
N LYS A 335 -28.57 -4.92 11.35
CA LYS A 335 -29.95 -4.80 10.85
C LYS A 335 -30.06 -4.06 9.49
N ASN A 336 -28.95 -3.51 8.98
CA ASN A 336 -28.87 -2.79 7.70
C ASN A 336 -29.85 -1.60 7.59
N GLU A 337 -30.11 -0.91 8.71
CA GLU A 337 -31.11 0.16 8.83
C GLU A 337 -30.84 1.34 7.89
N GLY A 338 -29.59 1.82 7.82
CA GLY A 338 -29.15 2.83 6.86
C GLY A 338 -29.12 2.37 5.38
N ARG A 339 -29.61 1.16 5.09
CA ARG A 339 -29.82 0.60 3.74
C ARG A 339 -31.28 0.20 3.51
N GLY A 340 -32.21 0.60 4.39
CA GLY A 340 -33.62 0.19 4.34
C GLY A 340 -33.81 -1.32 4.49
N GLY A 341 -32.93 -1.98 5.26
CA GLY A 341 -32.89 -3.43 5.43
C GLY A 341 -32.28 -4.21 4.25
N LEU A 342 -31.86 -3.56 3.15
CA LEU A 342 -31.24 -4.26 2.01
C LEU A 342 -29.84 -4.77 2.37
N PRO A 343 -29.59 -6.09 2.35
CA PRO A 343 -28.30 -6.64 2.74
C PRO A 343 -27.21 -6.24 1.75
N LEU A 344 -26.02 -5.93 2.27
CA LEU A 344 -24.80 -5.87 1.48
C LEU A 344 -24.28 -7.29 1.24
N LYS A 345 -23.94 -7.65 0.00
CA LYS A 345 -23.25 -8.92 -0.31
C LYS A 345 -21.74 -8.74 -0.21
N VAL A 346 -21.05 -9.73 0.36
CA VAL A 346 -19.60 -9.71 0.56
C VAL A 346 -18.95 -10.94 -0.05
N VAL A 347 -17.96 -10.73 -0.91
CA VAL A 347 -17.09 -11.79 -1.42
C VAL A 347 -15.68 -11.57 -0.87
N VAL A 348 -15.08 -12.61 -0.30
CA VAL A 348 -13.73 -12.56 0.27
C VAL A 348 -12.86 -13.50 -0.56
N MET A 349 -11.93 -12.95 -1.34
CA MET A 349 -11.12 -13.71 -2.29
C MET A 349 -9.68 -13.87 -1.83
N SER A 350 -9.17 -15.09 -1.89
CA SER A 350 -7.79 -15.43 -1.48
C SER A 350 -7.15 -16.42 -2.45
N ALA A 351 -5.82 -16.46 -2.45
CA ALA A 351 -5.00 -17.43 -3.18
C ALA A 351 -4.45 -18.54 -2.27
N THR A 352 -4.59 -18.41 -0.95
CA THR A 352 -4.08 -19.35 0.06
C THR A 352 -5.19 -19.75 1.02
N ALA A 353 -5.17 -21.01 1.44
CA ALA A 353 -6.28 -21.67 2.13
C ALA A 353 -6.38 -21.40 3.64
N ASP A 354 -6.07 -20.17 4.10
CA ASP A 354 -6.42 -19.71 5.45
C ASP A 354 -7.93 -19.42 5.52
N MET A 355 -8.70 -20.50 5.42
CA MET A 355 -10.16 -20.48 5.41
C MET A 355 -10.72 -20.48 6.82
N GLU A 356 -10.11 -21.23 7.73
CA GLU A 356 -10.61 -21.43 9.10
C GLU A 356 -10.68 -20.11 9.87
N SER A 357 -9.66 -19.25 9.74
CA SER A 357 -9.68 -17.90 10.31
C SER A 357 -10.82 -17.05 9.75
N LEU A 358 -11.04 -17.07 8.43
CA LEU A 358 -12.10 -16.28 7.77
C LEU A 358 -13.52 -16.83 8.03
N ILE A 359 -13.69 -18.15 8.10
CA ILE A 359 -14.97 -18.82 8.43
C ILE A 359 -15.35 -18.50 9.88
N GLY A 360 -14.42 -18.67 10.82
CA GLY A 360 -14.62 -18.32 12.23
C GLY A 360 -14.97 -16.84 12.38
N PHE A 361 -14.17 -15.97 11.75
CA PHE A 361 -14.34 -14.52 11.79
C PHE A 361 -15.74 -14.07 11.36
N PHE A 362 -16.26 -14.50 10.22
CA PHE A 362 -17.63 -14.14 9.81
C PHE A 362 -18.71 -14.92 10.57
N GLY A 363 -18.45 -16.18 10.94
CA GLY A 363 -19.40 -17.03 11.66
C GLY A 363 -19.79 -16.51 13.05
N GLU A 364 -18.81 -16.02 13.84
CA GLU A 364 -19.04 -15.39 15.16
C GLU A 364 -20.12 -14.30 15.12
N GLY A 365 -20.03 -13.41 14.12
CA GLY A 365 -20.93 -12.26 14.01
C GLY A 365 -22.35 -12.65 13.58
N LEU A 366 -22.53 -13.84 12.99
CA LEU A 366 -23.80 -14.28 12.44
C LEU A 366 -24.60 -15.15 13.44
N LYS A 367 -23.94 -15.72 14.45
CA LYS A 367 -24.57 -16.47 15.55
C LYS A 367 -25.43 -15.58 16.46
N LYS A 368 -24.92 -14.42 16.90
CA LYS A 368 -25.62 -13.52 17.84
C LYS A 368 -27.04 -13.15 17.37
N ASN A 369 -27.20 -12.90 16.06
CA ASN A 369 -28.48 -12.59 15.42
C ASN A 369 -29.50 -13.74 15.39
N GLN A 370 -29.08 -14.98 15.66
CA GLN A 370 -29.96 -16.15 15.77
C GLN A 370 -30.36 -16.38 17.23
N GLU A 371 -29.42 -16.20 18.16
CA GLU A 371 -29.64 -16.28 19.61
C GLU A 371 -30.59 -15.17 20.10
N GLU A 372 -30.34 -13.90 19.75
CA GLU A 372 -31.20 -12.76 20.11
C GLU A 372 -32.66 -12.91 19.60
N LYS A 373 -32.87 -13.62 18.49
CA LYS A 373 -34.21 -13.87 17.92
C LYS A 373 -34.99 -14.98 18.62
N HIS A 374 -34.32 -15.85 19.38
CA HIS A 374 -34.99 -16.91 20.14
C HIS A 374 -35.37 -16.48 21.56
N VAL A 375 -34.72 -15.45 22.11
CA VAL A 375 -34.97 -14.98 23.49
C VAL A 375 -36.26 -14.15 23.61
N THR A 376 -36.74 -13.53 22.53
CA THR A 376 -37.94 -12.67 22.54
C THR A 376 -39.27 -13.43 22.33
N GLY A 377 -39.39 -14.70 22.72
CA GLY A 377 -40.55 -15.50 22.33
C GLY A 377 -40.73 -16.90 22.92
N SER A 378 -40.55 -17.09 24.23
CA SER A 378 -41.06 -18.30 24.92
C SER A 378 -41.29 -18.05 26.42
N GLU A 379 -42.49 -18.34 26.92
CA GLU A 379 -42.83 -18.29 28.35
C GLU A 379 -42.25 -19.48 29.15
N TRP A 380 -42.31 -19.38 30.48
CA TRP A 380 -41.45 -20.13 31.39
C TRP A 380 -42.15 -21.34 32.05
N SER A 381 -41.77 -22.56 31.62
CA SER A 381 -41.92 -23.80 32.40
C SER A 381 -40.96 -24.87 31.84
N GLY A 382 -40.52 -25.89 32.58
CA GLY A 382 -40.67 -26.16 34.02
C GLY A 382 -40.40 -27.64 34.35
N ILE A 383 -39.77 -27.91 35.50
CA ILE A 383 -39.56 -29.26 36.11
C ILE A 383 -38.43 -30.12 35.47
N SER A 384 -37.89 -31.06 36.25
CA SER A 384 -36.54 -31.64 36.15
C SER A 384 -36.54 -33.18 36.07
N LYS A 385 -35.32 -33.78 35.94
CA LYS A 385 -34.85 -35.13 36.42
C LYS A 385 -34.52 -36.27 35.41
N GLU A 386 -33.20 -36.50 35.26
CA GLU A 386 -32.43 -37.69 35.71
C GLU A 386 -32.44 -39.10 35.03
N HIS A 387 -31.23 -39.69 34.91
CA HIS A 387 -30.80 -41.13 34.90
C HIS A 387 -30.98 -42.07 33.66
N GLY A 388 -30.00 -42.98 33.40
CA GLY A 388 -29.98 -44.05 32.35
C GLY A 388 -28.94 -43.83 31.21
N ILE A 389 -28.02 -44.71 30.75
CA ILE A 389 -27.54 -46.10 31.07
C ILE A 389 -28.39 -47.27 30.48
N SER A 390 -27.88 -48.28 29.72
CA SER A 390 -26.58 -48.50 29.00
C SER A 390 -26.53 -49.74 28.04
N GLU A 391 -25.54 -49.75 27.10
CA GLU A 391 -24.78 -50.89 26.50
C GLU A 391 -25.28 -51.91 25.40
N SER A 392 -24.41 -52.07 24.37
CA SER A 392 -24.03 -53.29 23.60
C SER A 392 -24.86 -53.83 22.40
N GLY A 393 -24.20 -54.36 21.33
CA GLY A 393 -24.88 -55.02 20.19
C GLY A 393 -24.15 -55.28 18.84
N LYS A 394 -23.10 -56.11 18.81
CA LYS A 394 -22.46 -56.86 17.67
C LYS A 394 -22.73 -56.50 16.16
N VAL A 395 -21.69 -56.01 15.49
CA VAL A 395 -21.02 -56.50 14.24
C VAL A 395 -21.83 -57.29 13.17
N ASN A 396 -21.81 -56.80 11.91
CA ASN A 396 -21.42 -57.63 10.73
C ASN A 396 -20.91 -56.80 9.52
N LYS A 397 -20.39 -57.45 8.46
CA LYS A 397 -19.64 -56.83 7.33
C LYS A 397 -20.36 -56.86 5.95
N ASN A 398 -19.82 -56.05 5.02
CA ASN A 398 -19.95 -56.06 3.55
C ASN A 398 -21.26 -55.55 2.92
N SER A 399 -21.24 -54.32 2.40
CA SER A 399 -21.77 -53.94 1.06
C SER A 399 -21.39 -52.49 0.72
N ASP A 400 -21.22 -52.18 -0.56
CA ASP A 400 -20.90 -50.84 -1.06
C ASP A 400 -22.15 -49.94 -1.15
N VAL A 401 -22.12 -48.74 -0.56
CA VAL A 401 -22.99 -47.59 -0.89
C VAL A 401 -22.43 -46.29 -0.25
N PRO A 402 -22.71 -45.08 -0.80
CA PRO A 402 -22.06 -43.84 -0.34
C PRO A 402 -22.46 -43.39 1.07
N CYS A 403 -21.50 -42.85 1.82
CA CYS A 403 -21.69 -42.40 3.19
C CYS A 403 -22.47 -41.08 3.31
N HIS A 404 -23.65 -41.14 3.94
CA HIS A 404 -24.45 -39.98 4.34
C HIS A 404 -24.53 -39.88 5.88
N ASN A 405 -24.49 -38.64 6.38
CA ASN A 405 -25.07 -38.19 7.65
C ASN A 405 -24.61 -38.87 8.97
N GLY A 406 -23.51 -38.36 9.53
CA GLY A 406 -23.43 -38.16 10.99
C GLY A 406 -23.98 -36.77 11.38
N PRO A 407 -24.43 -36.53 12.62
CA PRO A 407 -25.02 -35.25 13.03
C PRO A 407 -23.95 -34.16 13.25
N ALA A 408 -23.51 -33.53 12.16
CA ALA A 408 -22.64 -32.36 12.22
C ALA A 408 -23.43 -31.13 12.71
N LEU A 409 -22.99 -30.53 13.81
CA LEU A 409 -23.60 -29.33 14.41
C LEU A 409 -23.64 -28.16 13.42
N THR A 410 -24.78 -27.48 13.39
CA THR A 410 -25.29 -26.70 12.24
C THR A 410 -24.62 -25.32 12.03
N LEU A 411 -23.31 -25.30 11.71
CA LEU A 411 -22.57 -24.05 11.42
C LEU A 411 -22.68 -23.55 9.96
N SER A 412 -23.27 -24.32 9.04
CA SER A 412 -23.02 -24.23 7.59
C SER A 412 -23.83 -23.19 6.79
N ASN A 413 -24.88 -22.58 7.36
CA ASN A 413 -25.89 -21.85 6.57
C ASN A 413 -25.69 -20.32 6.47
N ALA A 414 -24.60 -19.76 7.00
CA ALA A 414 -24.41 -18.30 7.09
C ALA A 414 -23.24 -17.76 6.23
N VAL A 415 -22.20 -18.57 6.05
CA VAL A 415 -21.01 -18.24 5.25
C VAL A 415 -20.81 -19.39 4.25
N SER A 416 -20.77 -19.03 2.98
CA SER A 416 -20.56 -19.99 1.88
C SER A 416 -19.10 -20.04 1.45
N VAL A 417 -18.67 -21.18 0.90
CA VAL A 417 -17.26 -21.45 0.60
C VAL A 417 -17.13 -22.09 -0.79
N CYS A 418 -16.44 -21.42 -1.70
CA CYS A 418 -16.17 -21.89 -3.07
C CYS A 418 -14.66 -22.15 -3.27
N HIS A 419 -14.30 -23.35 -3.73
CA HIS A 419 -12.92 -23.75 -3.99
C HIS A 419 -12.68 -23.99 -5.50
N ILE A 420 -11.97 -23.06 -6.14
CA ILE A 420 -11.61 -23.15 -7.55
C ILE A 420 -10.24 -23.83 -7.66
N LYS A 421 -10.23 -25.09 -8.12
CA LYS A 421 -8.98 -25.80 -8.44
C LYS A 421 -8.29 -25.09 -9.60
N GLY A 422 -7.04 -24.66 -9.42
CA GLY A 422 -6.27 -24.00 -10.46
C GLY A 422 -5.82 -24.95 -11.56
N ARG A 423 -5.57 -24.42 -12.76
CA ARG A 423 -4.84 -25.10 -13.84
C ARG A 423 -3.35 -24.80 -13.75
N GLN A 424 -2.74 -24.95 -12.56
CA GLN A 424 -1.29 -24.84 -12.46
C GLN A 424 -0.64 -26.06 -13.10
N TYR A 425 0.20 -25.81 -14.10
CA TYR A 425 1.11 -26.82 -14.63
C TYR A 425 2.17 -27.17 -13.59
N PRO A 426 2.73 -28.40 -13.62
CA PRO A 426 3.75 -28.81 -12.66
C PRO A 426 4.99 -27.90 -12.75
N VAL A 427 5.45 -27.45 -11.58
CA VAL A 427 6.69 -26.68 -11.43
C VAL A 427 7.70 -27.52 -10.66
N LYS A 428 8.81 -27.88 -11.32
CA LYS A 428 9.93 -28.54 -10.66
C LYS A 428 10.61 -27.56 -9.70
N VAL A 429 10.70 -27.91 -8.42
CA VAL A 429 11.47 -27.15 -7.44
C VAL A 429 12.90 -27.68 -7.39
N ILE A 430 13.88 -26.79 -7.35
CA ILE A 430 15.30 -27.09 -7.20
C ILE A 430 15.81 -26.18 -6.07
N TYR A 431 16.46 -26.75 -5.06
CA TYR A 431 17.05 -26.02 -3.94
C TYR A 431 18.57 -25.87 -4.13
N SER A 432 19.15 -24.88 -3.46
CA SER A 432 20.60 -24.84 -3.26
C SER A 432 21.05 -26.01 -2.38
N PRO A 433 22.16 -26.71 -2.70
CA PRO A 433 22.69 -27.76 -1.82
C PRO A 433 23.22 -27.20 -0.50
N GLU A 434 23.74 -25.97 -0.52
CA GLU A 434 24.32 -25.28 0.64
C GLU A 434 23.70 -23.88 0.85
N PRO A 435 23.76 -23.31 2.06
CA PRO A 435 23.21 -21.97 2.33
C PRO A 435 23.93 -20.86 1.55
N VAL A 436 23.17 -20.09 0.77
CA VAL A 436 23.71 -19.02 -0.07
C VAL A 436 23.91 -17.73 0.73
N HIS A 437 25.17 -17.28 0.82
CA HIS A 437 25.53 -15.99 1.42
C HIS A 437 25.21 -14.82 0.47
N ASP A 438 25.78 -14.81 -0.73
CA ASP A 438 25.47 -13.81 -1.77
C ASP A 438 24.42 -14.37 -2.76
N PHE A 439 23.19 -13.89 -2.63
CA PHE A 439 22.07 -14.27 -3.49
C PHE A 439 21.98 -13.44 -4.79
N VAL A 440 22.83 -12.43 -4.98
CA VAL A 440 22.93 -11.67 -6.23
C VAL A 440 23.83 -12.42 -7.20
N ASP A 441 25.02 -12.86 -6.77
CA ASP A 441 25.91 -13.73 -7.56
C ASP A 441 25.24 -15.08 -7.87
N ALA A 442 24.66 -15.76 -6.88
CA ALA A 442 23.94 -17.01 -7.12
C ALA A 442 22.74 -16.84 -8.08
N ALA A 443 22.08 -15.67 -8.08
CA ALA A 443 21.04 -15.36 -9.07
C ALA A 443 21.63 -15.14 -10.46
N LEU A 444 22.75 -14.41 -10.60
CA LEU A 444 23.48 -14.20 -11.86
C LEU A 444 23.88 -15.53 -12.51
N GLN A 445 24.49 -16.42 -11.72
CA GLN A 445 24.89 -17.76 -12.18
C GLN A 445 23.67 -18.60 -12.61
N THR A 446 22.61 -18.61 -11.81
CA THR A 446 21.37 -19.34 -12.13
C THR A 446 20.67 -18.77 -13.38
N ILE A 447 20.69 -17.45 -13.57
CA ILE A 447 20.17 -16.78 -14.77
C ILE A 447 20.84 -17.33 -16.04
N PHE A 448 22.17 -17.35 -16.09
CA PHE A 448 22.88 -17.80 -17.28
C PHE A 448 22.84 -19.31 -17.45
N GLN A 449 22.84 -20.09 -16.36
CA GLN A 449 22.60 -21.54 -16.40
C GLN A 449 21.25 -21.86 -17.05
N VAL A 450 20.17 -21.18 -16.65
CA VAL A 450 18.83 -21.33 -17.26
C VAL A 450 18.84 -20.84 -18.70
N HIS A 451 19.42 -19.66 -18.97
CA HIS A 451 19.42 -19.06 -20.30
C HIS A 451 20.09 -19.97 -21.35
N MET A 452 21.26 -20.54 -21.02
CA MET A 452 22.07 -21.37 -21.93
C MET A 452 21.55 -22.80 -22.06
N LYS A 453 21.00 -23.39 -20.99
CA LYS A 453 20.59 -24.80 -20.97
C LYS A 453 19.17 -25.04 -21.49
N GLU A 454 18.24 -24.14 -21.18
CA GLU A 454 16.82 -24.35 -21.44
C GLU A 454 16.43 -23.77 -22.81
N PRO A 455 15.47 -24.38 -23.54
CA PRO A 455 15.02 -23.83 -24.82
C PRO A 455 14.20 -22.55 -24.68
N LEU A 456 13.91 -21.91 -25.82
CA LEU A 456 12.83 -20.92 -25.95
C LEU A 456 11.53 -21.62 -26.43
N PRO A 457 10.33 -21.06 -26.13
CA PRO A 457 10.09 -19.87 -25.32
C PRO A 457 10.10 -20.16 -23.81
N GLY A 458 10.37 -19.12 -23.02
CA GLY A 458 10.26 -19.16 -21.55
C GLY A 458 11.07 -18.08 -20.87
N ASP A 459 10.38 -17.11 -20.27
CA ASP A 459 11.00 -15.97 -19.59
C ASP A 459 11.38 -16.33 -18.14
N ILE A 460 12.35 -15.58 -17.61
CA ILE A 460 12.88 -15.72 -16.25
C ILE A 460 12.29 -14.62 -15.37
N LEU A 461 11.80 -14.99 -14.18
CA LEU A 461 11.38 -14.06 -13.13
C LEU A 461 12.24 -14.28 -11.88
N VAL A 462 12.98 -13.26 -11.47
CA VAL A 462 13.89 -13.30 -10.32
C VAL A 462 13.27 -12.49 -9.18
N PHE A 463 13.12 -13.10 -8.01
CA PHE A 463 12.68 -12.43 -6.79
C PHE A 463 13.87 -11.98 -5.95
N LEU A 464 13.97 -10.67 -5.76
CA LEU A 464 15.02 -9.95 -5.04
C LEU A 464 14.44 -9.10 -3.90
N THR A 465 15.33 -8.53 -3.08
CA THR A 465 14.95 -7.89 -1.82
C THR A 465 14.54 -6.42 -1.95
N GLY A 466 15.06 -5.67 -2.92
CA GLY A 466 14.76 -4.24 -3.08
C GLY A 466 15.46 -3.62 -4.30
N GLN A 467 15.32 -2.30 -4.46
CA GLN A 467 15.88 -1.55 -5.59
C GLN A 467 17.39 -1.79 -5.78
N GLU A 468 18.21 -1.65 -4.73
CA GLU A 468 19.68 -1.78 -4.86
C GLU A 468 20.11 -3.16 -5.39
N THR A 469 19.43 -4.23 -4.97
CA THR A 469 19.74 -5.60 -5.44
C THR A 469 19.19 -5.88 -6.83
N VAL A 470 18.08 -5.24 -7.23
CA VAL A 470 17.58 -5.28 -8.61
C VAL A 470 18.54 -4.54 -9.55
N GLU A 471 18.93 -3.30 -9.23
CA GLU A 471 19.80 -2.46 -10.07
C GLU A 471 21.22 -3.04 -10.18
N SER A 472 21.76 -3.62 -9.10
CA SER A 472 23.07 -4.29 -9.13
C SER A 472 23.04 -5.54 -10.01
N LEU A 473 21.99 -6.37 -9.92
CA LEU A 473 21.87 -7.54 -10.78
C LEU A 473 21.55 -7.16 -12.24
N GLU A 474 20.81 -6.06 -12.46
CA GLU A 474 20.57 -5.52 -13.80
C GLU A 474 21.87 -5.09 -14.48
N ALA A 475 22.77 -4.40 -13.77
CA ALA A 475 24.09 -4.05 -14.28
C ALA A 475 24.90 -5.31 -14.66
N LEU A 476 25.03 -6.27 -13.73
CA LEU A 476 25.80 -7.49 -13.94
C LEU A 476 25.26 -8.37 -15.08
N VAL A 477 23.94 -8.56 -15.18
CA VAL A 477 23.35 -9.35 -16.28
C VAL A 477 23.55 -8.67 -17.63
N ASN A 478 23.46 -7.34 -17.71
CA ASN A 478 23.74 -6.62 -18.96
C ASN A 478 25.24 -6.67 -19.33
N GLU A 479 26.15 -6.53 -18.37
CA GLU A 479 27.60 -6.64 -18.59
C GLU A 479 27.98 -8.02 -19.16
N TYR A 480 27.55 -9.10 -18.49
CA TYR A 480 27.78 -10.47 -18.97
C TYR A 480 27.10 -10.76 -20.32
N ALA A 481 25.95 -10.13 -20.61
CA ALA A 481 25.26 -10.31 -21.89
C ALA A 481 25.99 -9.67 -23.09
N VAL A 482 26.89 -8.69 -22.88
CA VAL A 482 27.74 -8.13 -23.95
C VAL A 482 28.81 -9.13 -24.40
N GLY A 483 29.33 -9.95 -23.48
CA GLY A 483 30.34 -10.98 -23.76
C GLY A 483 29.78 -12.34 -24.25
N MET A 484 28.49 -12.42 -24.56
CA MET A 484 27.81 -13.67 -24.90
C MET A 484 28.04 -14.08 -26.38
N ASP A 485 28.16 -15.39 -26.63
CA ASP A 485 28.21 -15.97 -27.98
C ASP A 485 27.00 -15.52 -28.85
N PRO A 486 27.21 -14.89 -30.02
CA PRO A 486 26.16 -14.51 -30.96
C PRO A 486 25.26 -15.66 -31.48
N ALA A 487 25.63 -16.93 -31.24
CA ALA A 487 24.77 -18.08 -31.48
C ALA A 487 23.60 -18.18 -30.47
N LEU A 488 23.79 -17.73 -29.23
CA LEU A 488 22.75 -17.77 -28.20
C LEU A 488 21.59 -16.79 -28.48
N PRO A 489 20.42 -16.95 -27.83
CA PRO A 489 19.36 -15.95 -27.87
C PRO A 489 19.78 -14.65 -27.19
N LYS A 490 19.24 -13.50 -27.62
CA LYS A 490 19.51 -12.24 -26.91
C LYS A 490 18.85 -12.23 -25.53
N VAL A 491 19.39 -11.46 -24.61
CA VAL A 491 18.80 -11.19 -23.29
C VAL A 491 18.11 -9.82 -23.31
N GLN A 492 16.92 -9.72 -22.70
CA GLN A 492 16.27 -8.46 -22.39
C GLN A 492 16.01 -8.39 -20.88
N VAL A 493 16.81 -7.63 -20.15
CA VAL A 493 16.60 -7.38 -18.70
C VAL A 493 15.55 -6.31 -18.51
N LEU A 494 14.66 -6.47 -17.52
CA LEU A 494 13.66 -5.49 -17.10
C LEU A 494 13.52 -5.47 -15.57
N PRO A 495 13.72 -4.33 -14.89
CA PRO A 495 13.51 -4.23 -13.45
C PRO A 495 12.01 -4.13 -13.11
N LEU A 496 11.64 -4.51 -11.88
CA LEU A 496 10.28 -4.38 -11.33
C LEU A 496 10.28 -4.15 -9.81
N PHE A 497 10.36 -2.89 -9.39
CA PHE A 497 10.29 -2.47 -7.98
C PHE A 497 9.35 -1.27 -7.79
N ALA A 498 8.97 -0.98 -6.54
CA ALA A 498 7.85 -0.07 -6.24
C ALA A 498 8.05 1.35 -6.78
N ALA A 499 9.25 1.91 -6.63
CA ALA A 499 9.62 3.24 -7.11
C ALA A 499 9.93 3.31 -8.62
N LEU A 500 9.80 2.19 -9.35
CA LEU A 500 9.98 2.20 -10.80
C LEU A 500 8.78 2.91 -11.47
N PRO A 501 8.98 3.77 -12.48
CA PRO A 501 7.89 4.45 -13.16
C PRO A 501 6.78 3.51 -13.66
N GLN A 502 5.50 3.85 -13.43
CA GLN A 502 4.36 3.00 -13.84
C GLN A 502 4.43 2.58 -15.32
N ALA A 503 4.88 3.47 -16.22
CA ALA A 503 5.09 3.14 -17.63
C ALA A 503 6.16 2.04 -17.82
N ALA A 504 7.31 2.15 -17.14
CA ALA A 504 8.34 1.12 -17.13
C ALA A 504 7.86 -0.18 -16.45
N GLN A 505 7.06 -0.09 -15.38
CA GLN A 505 6.36 -1.25 -14.81
C GLN A 505 5.38 -1.89 -15.82
N GLN A 506 4.83 -1.17 -16.80
CA GLN A 506 4.04 -1.79 -17.88
C GLN A 506 4.91 -2.52 -18.91
N HIS A 507 6.19 -2.19 -19.06
CA HIS A 507 7.05 -2.82 -20.07
C HIS A 507 7.22 -4.33 -19.84
N VAL A 508 7.12 -4.81 -18.59
CA VAL A 508 7.26 -6.24 -18.28
C VAL A 508 6.17 -7.10 -18.93
N PHE A 509 4.98 -6.53 -19.19
CA PHE A 509 3.87 -7.23 -19.86
C PHE A 509 4.01 -7.30 -21.37
N ILE A 510 4.93 -6.54 -21.96
CA ILE A 510 5.20 -6.58 -23.40
C ILE A 510 5.93 -7.91 -23.71
N PRO A 511 5.55 -8.64 -24.77
CA PRO A 511 6.29 -9.81 -25.23
C PRO A 511 7.74 -9.45 -25.62
N ALA A 512 8.68 -10.37 -25.39
CA ALA A 512 10.05 -10.23 -25.87
C ALA A 512 10.10 -10.22 -27.41
N PRO A 513 11.08 -9.54 -28.03
CA PRO A 513 11.36 -9.69 -29.46
C PRO A 513 11.68 -11.14 -29.85
N PRO A 514 11.53 -11.54 -31.12
CA PRO A 514 11.96 -12.86 -31.60
C PRO A 514 13.42 -13.17 -31.25
N ARG A 515 13.73 -14.44 -30.97
CA ARG A 515 15.06 -14.93 -30.52
C ARG A 515 15.63 -14.15 -29.32
N THR A 516 14.77 -13.67 -28.42
CA THR A 516 15.15 -12.97 -27.18
C THR A 516 14.47 -13.63 -25.98
N ARG A 517 15.21 -13.82 -24.87
CA ARG A 517 14.65 -14.23 -23.56
C ARG A 517 14.50 -13.00 -22.68
N LYS A 518 13.32 -12.74 -22.14
CA LYS A 518 13.09 -11.65 -21.18
C LYS A 518 13.40 -12.14 -19.76
N ILE A 519 14.05 -11.28 -18.98
CA ILE A 519 14.50 -11.53 -17.61
C ILE A 519 13.98 -10.39 -16.73
N ILE A 520 13.07 -10.72 -15.81
CA ILE A 520 12.37 -9.75 -14.98
C ILE A 520 12.97 -9.80 -13.58
N LEU A 521 13.61 -8.70 -13.17
CA LEU A 521 14.28 -8.57 -11.88
C LEU A 521 13.35 -7.85 -10.90
N SER A 522 12.61 -8.60 -10.09
CA SER A 522 11.44 -8.13 -9.35
C SER A 522 11.64 -8.16 -7.84
N THR A 523 11.01 -7.23 -7.11
CA THR A 523 10.71 -7.45 -5.69
C THR A 523 9.46 -8.35 -5.54
N ASN A 524 8.85 -8.40 -4.36
CA ASN A 524 7.55 -9.06 -4.11
C ASN A 524 6.36 -8.48 -4.92
N ILE A 525 6.55 -7.48 -5.79
CA ILE A 525 5.49 -6.96 -6.68
C ILE A 525 4.96 -8.04 -7.63
N ALA A 526 5.79 -8.97 -8.09
CA ALA A 526 5.37 -10.10 -8.92
C ALA A 526 4.85 -11.31 -8.10
N GLU A 527 4.79 -11.23 -6.77
CA GLU A 527 4.38 -12.34 -5.88
C GLU A 527 2.85 -12.53 -5.89
N THR A 528 2.11 -11.41 -5.88
CA THR A 528 0.64 -11.28 -5.80
C THR A 528 0.14 -10.20 -6.78
N SER A 529 -1.17 -10.13 -7.03
CA SER A 529 -1.94 -9.15 -7.83
C SER A 529 -1.55 -8.86 -9.30
N VAL A 530 -0.32 -9.17 -9.72
CA VAL A 530 0.24 -8.89 -11.04
C VAL A 530 0.60 -10.19 -11.74
N THR A 531 0.28 -10.34 -13.02
CA THR A 531 0.59 -11.53 -13.84
C THR A 531 1.39 -11.16 -15.08
N VAL A 532 2.60 -11.71 -15.24
CA VAL A 532 3.42 -11.52 -16.43
C VAL A 532 3.45 -12.80 -17.24
N SER A 533 2.95 -12.73 -18.48
CA SER A 533 2.96 -13.85 -19.43
C SER A 533 4.36 -14.14 -19.96
N GLY A 534 4.57 -15.39 -20.39
CA GLY A 534 5.84 -15.93 -20.87
C GLY A 534 6.72 -16.57 -19.78
N VAL A 535 6.50 -16.26 -18.50
CA VAL A 535 7.33 -16.75 -17.38
C VAL A 535 7.19 -18.26 -17.22
N ARG A 536 8.32 -18.98 -17.33
CA ARG A 536 8.44 -20.44 -17.09
C ARG A 536 9.53 -20.79 -16.07
N TYR A 537 10.40 -19.83 -15.76
CA TYR A 537 11.54 -20.02 -14.88
C TYR A 537 11.48 -18.99 -13.76
N VAL A 538 11.46 -19.45 -12.51
CA VAL A 538 11.50 -18.59 -11.32
C VAL A 538 12.81 -18.81 -10.59
N ILE A 539 13.45 -17.73 -10.14
CA ILE A 539 14.62 -17.75 -9.27
C ILE A 539 14.22 -16.97 -8.00
N ASP A 540 14.35 -17.58 -6.82
CA ASP A 540 13.87 -17.03 -5.56
C ASP A 540 14.99 -16.98 -4.50
N CYS A 541 15.34 -15.76 -4.06
CA CYS A 541 16.32 -15.57 -2.98
C CYS A 541 15.78 -15.91 -1.57
N GLY A 542 14.50 -16.28 -1.44
CA GLY A 542 13.88 -16.66 -0.17
C GLY A 542 13.70 -15.50 0.81
N LYS A 543 13.95 -14.26 0.38
CA LYS A 543 14.01 -13.06 1.22
C LYS A 543 13.14 -11.93 0.65
N ALA A 544 12.81 -10.95 1.49
CA ALA A 544 12.14 -9.70 1.12
C ALA A 544 12.50 -8.58 2.10
N LYS A 545 12.50 -7.30 1.68
CA LYS A 545 12.50 -6.16 2.61
C LYS A 545 11.08 -5.98 3.19
N MET A 546 10.93 -6.18 4.49
CA MET A 546 9.68 -6.02 5.22
C MET A 546 9.70 -4.76 6.10
N LYS A 547 8.61 -3.99 6.08
CA LYS A 547 8.40 -2.89 7.01
C LYS A 547 8.00 -3.44 8.39
N GLN A 548 8.74 -3.06 9.42
CA GLN A 548 8.44 -3.35 10.83
C GLN A 548 8.58 -2.07 11.66
N PHE A 549 7.46 -1.55 12.13
CA PHE A 549 7.41 -0.49 13.14
C PHE A 549 7.85 -1.05 14.50
N ARG A 550 8.71 -0.31 15.21
CA ARG A 550 9.14 -0.62 16.58
C ARG A 550 8.32 0.23 17.55
N THR A 551 7.18 -0.31 18.00
CA THR A 551 6.19 0.41 18.82
C THR A 551 6.78 1.17 20.01
N ARG A 552 7.72 0.58 20.75
CA ARG A 552 8.38 1.27 21.88
C ARG A 552 9.27 2.45 21.46
N LEU A 553 9.84 2.42 20.25
CA LEU A 553 10.74 3.48 19.75
C LEU A 553 10.04 4.54 18.90
N GLY A 554 8.89 4.22 18.27
CA GLY A 554 8.23 5.10 17.30
C GLY A 554 8.93 5.13 15.94
N LEU A 555 9.71 4.09 15.63
CA LEU A 555 10.63 4.04 14.50
C LEU A 555 10.21 2.98 13.47
N ASP A 556 10.32 3.31 12.19
CA ASP A 556 10.18 2.35 11.09
C ASP A 556 11.51 1.66 10.79
N SER A 557 11.53 0.32 10.87
CA SER A 557 12.65 -0.51 10.39
C SER A 557 12.29 -1.14 9.06
N LEU A 558 13.11 -0.95 8.03
CA LEU A 558 12.98 -1.68 6.76
C LEU A 558 14.05 -2.79 6.71
N LEU A 559 13.68 -3.99 7.16
CA LEU A 559 14.63 -5.09 7.37
C LEU A 559 14.47 -6.15 6.29
N VAL A 560 15.58 -6.69 5.78
CA VAL A 560 15.55 -7.91 4.97
C VAL A 560 15.25 -9.08 5.91
N LYS A 561 14.19 -9.84 5.61
CA LYS A 561 13.78 -11.04 6.34
C LYS A 561 13.55 -12.21 5.37
N PRO A 562 13.61 -13.47 5.85
CA PRO A 562 13.06 -14.61 5.13
C PRO A 562 11.56 -14.41 4.84
N ILE A 563 11.08 -14.99 3.75
CA ILE A 563 9.65 -15.02 3.41
C ILE A 563 8.91 -16.15 4.13
N SER A 564 7.57 -16.15 4.08
CA SER A 564 6.78 -17.31 4.51
C SER A 564 6.80 -18.44 3.47
N LYS A 565 6.39 -19.65 3.88
CA LYS A 565 6.10 -20.75 2.95
C LYS A 565 4.99 -20.38 1.98
N SER A 566 3.94 -19.69 2.43
CA SER A 566 2.87 -19.22 1.54
C SER A 566 3.36 -18.28 0.43
N ALA A 567 4.26 -17.34 0.74
CA ALA A 567 4.94 -16.50 -0.24
C ALA A 567 5.83 -17.34 -1.17
N ALA A 568 6.66 -18.24 -0.63
CA ALA A 568 7.52 -19.13 -1.41
C ALA A 568 6.74 -20.11 -2.33
N ILE A 569 5.48 -20.41 -2.00
CA ILE A 569 4.55 -21.18 -2.85
C ILE A 569 3.98 -20.29 -3.96
N GLN A 570 3.61 -19.05 -3.66
CA GLN A 570 3.13 -18.08 -4.67
C GLN A 570 4.22 -17.71 -5.67
N ARG A 571 5.47 -17.53 -5.22
CA ARG A 571 6.65 -17.32 -6.08
C ARG A 571 6.86 -18.51 -7.03
N LYS A 572 6.90 -19.75 -6.50
CA LYS A 572 6.92 -20.98 -7.32
C LYS A 572 5.78 -21.00 -8.35
N GLY A 573 4.56 -20.68 -7.92
CA GLY A 573 3.36 -20.59 -8.75
C GLY A 573 3.36 -19.45 -9.79
N ARG A 574 4.49 -18.76 -10.01
CA ARG A 574 4.68 -17.86 -11.16
C ARG A 574 5.24 -18.59 -12.39
N ALA A 575 5.96 -19.70 -12.22
CA ALA A 575 6.48 -20.52 -13.32
C ALA A 575 5.41 -21.41 -14.00
N GLY A 576 4.39 -21.87 -13.26
CA GLY A 576 3.45 -22.91 -13.71
C GLY A 576 2.13 -22.42 -14.32
N ARG A 577 2.07 -21.18 -14.84
CA ARG A 577 0.81 -20.51 -15.21
C ARG A 577 0.30 -20.84 -16.61
N GLU A 578 1.21 -20.88 -17.56
CA GLU A 578 0.92 -20.98 -18.99
C GLU A 578 1.53 -22.25 -19.62
N ALA A 579 2.49 -22.87 -18.93
CA ALA A 579 3.16 -24.11 -19.30
C ALA A 579 3.84 -24.72 -18.05
N PRO A 580 4.33 -25.97 -18.10
CA PRO A 580 5.25 -26.50 -17.10
C PRO A 580 6.51 -25.64 -16.97
N GLY A 581 7.10 -25.60 -15.78
CA GLY A 581 8.21 -24.70 -15.47
C GLY A 581 9.14 -25.18 -14.36
N GLN A 582 10.12 -24.35 -14.01
CA GLN A 582 11.11 -24.64 -12.96
C GLN A 582 11.24 -23.48 -11.97
N CYS A 583 11.47 -23.78 -10.71
CA CYS A 583 11.67 -22.82 -9.62
C CYS A 583 12.96 -23.14 -8.85
N TYR A 584 13.94 -22.27 -8.99
CA TYR A 584 15.26 -22.35 -8.35
C TYR A 584 15.25 -21.53 -7.07
N ARG A 585 15.38 -22.20 -5.92
CA ARG A 585 15.45 -21.58 -4.60
C ARG A 585 16.90 -21.44 -4.18
N LEU A 586 17.38 -20.20 -4.01
CA LEU A 586 18.75 -19.88 -3.60
C LEU A 586 18.93 -20.04 -2.08
N TYR A 587 18.38 -21.13 -1.53
CA TYR A 587 18.35 -21.50 -0.12
C TYR A 587 18.04 -23.01 -0.04
N THR A 588 18.40 -23.66 1.07
CA THR A 588 18.28 -25.11 1.18
C THR A 588 16.84 -25.56 1.44
N GLU A 589 16.53 -26.85 1.24
CA GLU A 589 15.22 -27.40 1.63
C GLU A 589 15.01 -27.33 3.14
N LYS A 590 16.08 -27.48 3.94
CA LYS A 590 16.04 -27.28 5.39
C LYS A 590 15.60 -25.86 5.76
N ASP A 591 16.14 -24.84 5.08
CA ASP A 591 15.75 -23.44 5.28
C ASP A 591 14.28 -23.22 4.90
N TYR A 592 13.82 -23.82 3.79
CA TYR A 592 12.41 -23.77 3.37
C TYR A 592 11.45 -24.37 4.41
N LEU A 593 11.80 -25.53 4.97
CA LEU A 593 10.99 -26.20 6.00
C LEU A 593 10.93 -25.41 7.31
N ALA A 594 11.95 -24.60 7.61
CA ALA A 594 12.03 -23.72 8.78
C ALA A 594 11.33 -22.35 8.59
N LEU A 595 10.84 -22.01 7.40
CA LEU A 595 10.07 -20.77 7.18
C LEU A 595 8.70 -20.82 7.90
N GLN A 596 8.20 -19.65 8.31
CA GLN A 596 6.84 -19.52 8.86
C GLN A 596 5.79 -19.88 7.80
N GLU A 597 4.69 -20.53 8.17
CA GLU A 597 3.66 -20.96 7.20
C GLU A 597 3.04 -19.76 6.46
N ALA A 598 2.64 -18.72 7.20
CA ALA A 598 1.98 -17.52 6.70
C ALA A 598 2.82 -16.24 6.94
N ASN A 599 2.52 -15.18 6.19
CA ASN A 599 3.11 -13.86 6.39
C ASN A 599 2.55 -13.19 7.67
N THR A 600 3.39 -12.49 8.44
CA THR A 600 2.93 -11.70 9.59
C THR A 600 2.01 -10.55 9.14
N PRO A 601 0.75 -10.47 9.61
CA PRO A 601 -0.19 -9.40 9.26
C PRO A 601 0.35 -8.00 9.54
N GLU A 602 -0.02 -7.03 8.70
CA GLU A 602 0.52 -5.65 8.81
C GLU A 602 0.14 -4.97 10.13
N ILE A 603 -1.04 -5.31 10.67
CA ILE A 603 -1.58 -4.77 11.93
C ILE A 603 -0.72 -5.10 13.17
N LEU A 604 0.19 -6.07 13.06
CA LEU A 604 1.17 -6.41 14.09
C LEU A 604 2.56 -5.76 13.87
N ARG A 605 2.76 -5.03 12.75
CA ARG A 605 4.09 -4.56 12.31
C ARG A 605 4.13 -3.16 11.69
N CYS A 606 3.09 -2.33 11.83
CA CYS A 606 3.09 -0.93 11.40
C CYS A 606 2.57 0.01 12.50
N ASP A 607 2.67 1.33 12.26
CA ASP A 607 1.92 2.33 13.02
C ASP A 607 0.40 2.18 12.75
N LEU A 608 -0.41 2.37 13.79
CA LEU A 608 -1.86 2.25 13.75
C LEU A 608 -2.57 3.62 13.84
N SER A 609 -1.85 4.74 13.93
CA SER A 609 -2.43 6.08 14.11
C SER A 609 -3.48 6.41 13.03
N GLN A 610 -3.19 6.15 11.75
CA GLN A 610 -4.19 6.36 10.69
C GLN A 610 -5.37 5.39 10.78
N ALA A 611 -5.14 4.15 11.21
CA ALA A 611 -6.19 3.15 11.35
C ALA A 611 -7.17 3.54 12.47
N ILE A 612 -6.66 3.98 13.62
CA ILE A 612 -7.47 4.45 14.74
C ILE A 612 -8.23 5.73 14.37
N LEU A 613 -7.60 6.68 13.67
CA LEU A 613 -8.29 7.88 13.21
C LEU A 613 -9.47 7.54 12.28
N ASN A 614 -9.28 6.63 11.32
CA ASN A 614 -10.33 6.17 10.42
C ASN A 614 -11.45 5.39 11.17
N MET A 615 -11.13 4.70 12.26
CA MET A 615 -12.09 4.00 13.12
C MET A 615 -12.92 5.00 13.95
N LYS A 616 -12.25 5.91 14.68
CA LYS A 616 -12.91 6.95 15.48
C LYS A 616 -13.78 7.87 14.62
N ALA A 617 -13.32 8.25 13.43
CA ALA A 617 -14.10 9.02 12.46
C ALA A 617 -15.28 8.25 11.82
N ARG A 618 -15.42 6.95 12.10
CA ARG A 618 -16.60 6.11 11.77
C ARG A 618 -17.46 5.78 13.00
N GLY A 619 -17.24 6.45 14.13
CA GLY A 619 -17.97 6.21 15.39
C GLY A 619 -17.53 4.97 16.17
N VAL A 620 -16.37 4.38 15.86
CA VAL A 620 -15.82 3.26 16.65
C VAL A 620 -15.18 3.82 17.92
N ASN A 621 -15.97 3.91 18.98
CA ASN A 621 -15.49 4.34 20.29
C ASN A 621 -14.75 3.23 21.04
N ASP A 622 -15.30 2.02 21.09
CA ASP A 622 -14.57 0.83 21.55
C ASP A 622 -13.70 0.27 20.42
N ILE A 623 -12.41 0.63 20.45
CA ILE A 623 -11.39 0.12 19.54
C ILE A 623 -10.92 -1.29 19.93
N VAL A 624 -11.15 -1.74 21.18
CA VAL A 624 -10.63 -3.01 21.71
C VAL A 624 -11.58 -4.18 21.41
N GLY A 625 -12.89 -3.94 21.51
CA GLY A 625 -13.94 -4.86 21.05
C GLY A 625 -14.19 -4.83 19.54
N PHE A 626 -13.55 -3.92 18.79
CA PHE A 626 -13.65 -3.91 17.32
C PHE A 626 -13.17 -5.26 16.74
N PRO A 627 -13.94 -5.89 15.83
CA PRO A 627 -13.59 -7.21 15.33
C PRO A 627 -12.50 -7.15 14.26
N PHE A 628 -11.24 -7.08 14.69
CA PHE A 628 -10.09 -7.33 13.84
C PHE A 628 -9.95 -8.83 13.53
N LEU A 629 -9.54 -9.17 12.30
CA LEU A 629 -9.16 -10.54 11.93
C LEU A 629 -7.89 -11.01 12.67
N THR A 630 -7.03 -10.08 13.08
CA THR A 630 -5.98 -10.32 14.09
C THR A 630 -5.83 -9.09 14.95
N ARG A 631 -6.01 -9.21 16.27
CA ARG A 631 -6.00 -8.06 17.19
C ARG A 631 -4.58 -7.47 17.29
N PRO A 632 -4.41 -6.14 17.22
CA PRO A 632 -3.13 -5.49 17.50
C PRO A 632 -2.72 -5.65 18.98
N SER A 633 -1.44 -5.41 19.30
CA SER A 633 -1.00 -5.36 20.69
C SER A 633 -1.54 -4.10 21.39
N ARG A 634 -1.82 -4.21 22.69
CA ARG A 634 -2.29 -3.08 23.52
C ARG A 634 -1.33 -1.89 23.45
N GLU A 635 -0.01 -2.14 23.46
CA GLU A 635 1.02 -1.10 23.30
C GLU A 635 0.89 -0.31 21.98
N ALA A 636 0.48 -0.97 20.89
CA ALA A 636 0.33 -0.33 19.58
C ALA A 636 -0.94 0.53 19.52
N LEU A 637 -2.02 0.10 20.17
CA LEU A 637 -3.24 0.90 20.33
C LEU A 637 -2.97 2.14 21.21
N GLU A 638 -2.37 1.96 22.38
CA GLU A 638 -2.04 3.05 23.32
C GLU A 638 -1.14 4.10 22.66
N ARG A 639 -0.08 3.70 21.95
CA ARG A 639 0.81 4.64 21.27
C ARG A 639 0.11 5.39 20.13
N ALA A 640 -0.71 4.71 19.34
CA ALA A 640 -1.45 5.34 18.25
C ALA A 640 -2.49 6.35 18.78
N LEU A 641 -3.17 6.04 19.90
CA LEU A 641 -4.05 6.98 20.59
C LEU A 641 -3.29 8.21 21.11
N LEU A 642 -2.16 8.02 21.80
CA LEU A 642 -1.30 9.12 22.27
C LEU A 642 -0.77 9.99 21.12
N GLN A 643 -0.39 9.39 19.98
CA GLN A 643 0.07 10.12 18.81
C GLN A 643 -1.06 10.95 18.16
N LEU A 644 -2.30 10.45 18.14
CA LEU A 644 -3.46 11.22 17.66
C LEU A 644 -3.87 12.35 18.61
N PHE A 645 -3.81 12.11 19.93
CA PHE A 645 -4.01 13.16 20.94
C PHE A 645 -2.96 14.28 20.80
N SER A 646 -1.68 13.93 20.58
CA SER A 646 -0.59 14.91 20.44
C SER A 646 -0.69 15.84 19.22
N ILE A 647 -1.47 15.45 18.19
CA ILE A 647 -1.78 16.31 17.02
C ILE A 647 -3.20 16.90 17.10
N GLN A 648 -3.82 16.89 18.30
CA GLN A 648 -5.17 17.40 18.58
C GLN A 648 -6.28 16.72 17.76
N ALA A 649 -6.06 15.51 17.24
CA ALA A 649 -7.05 14.75 16.47
C ALA A 649 -8.03 13.97 17.38
N LEU A 650 -7.67 13.78 18.66
CA LEU A 650 -8.56 13.33 19.73
C LEU A 650 -8.60 14.39 20.84
N ASP A 651 -9.65 14.37 21.64
CA ASP A 651 -9.76 15.17 22.86
C ASP A 651 -9.27 14.40 24.11
N GLU A 652 -9.40 15.03 25.29
CA GLU A 652 -9.01 14.49 26.60
C GLU A 652 -9.81 13.25 27.04
N THR A 653 -10.99 13.02 26.46
CA THR A 653 -11.79 11.80 26.69
C THR A 653 -11.35 10.65 25.77
N GLY A 654 -10.63 10.97 24.70
CA GLY A 654 -10.27 10.03 23.64
C GLY A 654 -11.34 9.88 22.55
N GLU A 655 -12.33 10.78 22.49
CA GLU A 655 -13.24 10.92 21.35
C GLU A 655 -12.60 11.76 20.22
N ILE A 656 -13.24 11.81 19.05
CA ILE A 656 -12.68 12.49 17.89
C ILE A 656 -12.99 13.98 17.91
N SER A 657 -11.94 14.80 17.85
CA SER A 657 -12.10 16.25 17.84
C SER A 657 -12.60 16.76 16.48
N VAL A 658 -13.10 18.00 16.44
CA VAL A 658 -13.44 18.71 15.18
C VAL A 658 -12.22 18.84 14.25
N ILE A 659 -10.99 18.83 14.79
CA ILE A 659 -9.75 18.77 14.02
C ILE A 659 -9.56 17.35 13.46
N GLY A 660 -9.71 16.30 14.30
CA GLY A 660 -9.63 14.91 13.89
C GLY A 660 -10.61 14.55 12.77
N GLU A 661 -11.86 15.00 12.86
CA GLU A 661 -12.87 14.86 11.82
C GLU A 661 -12.42 15.45 10.48
N LYS A 662 -11.81 16.64 10.50
CA LYS A 662 -11.28 17.30 9.29
C LYS A 662 -10.09 16.53 8.73
N ILE A 663 -9.17 16.07 9.59
CA ILE A 663 -7.99 15.28 9.20
C ILE A 663 -8.42 13.95 8.56
N ALA A 664 -9.38 13.23 9.14
CA ALA A 664 -9.85 11.94 8.63
C ALA A 664 -10.43 12.03 7.20
N LYS A 665 -11.04 13.17 6.85
CA LYS A 665 -11.63 13.45 5.53
C LYS A 665 -10.60 13.87 4.47
N LEU A 666 -9.32 14.02 4.83
CA LEU A 666 -8.23 14.32 3.91
C LEU A 666 -7.54 13.03 3.42
N PRO A 667 -7.11 12.94 2.14
CA PRO A 667 -6.33 11.82 1.62
C PRO A 667 -4.84 11.95 1.99
N LEU A 668 -4.55 12.19 3.28
CA LEU A 668 -3.22 12.41 3.87
C LEU A 668 -2.99 11.43 5.03
N THR A 669 -1.79 11.43 5.61
CA THR A 669 -1.59 10.83 6.95
C THR A 669 -2.06 11.80 8.02
N ALA A 670 -2.39 11.29 9.21
CA ALA A 670 -2.90 12.10 10.32
C ALA A 670 -2.01 13.33 10.62
N GLN A 671 -0.69 13.14 10.67
CA GLN A 671 0.28 14.23 10.85
C GLN A 671 0.20 15.27 9.71
N LEU A 672 0.31 14.83 8.45
CA LEU A 672 0.27 15.73 7.29
C LEU A 672 -1.09 16.45 7.14
N GLY A 673 -2.18 15.84 7.61
CA GLY A 673 -3.48 16.48 7.70
C GLY A 673 -3.52 17.57 8.78
N ARG A 674 -2.89 17.37 9.96
CA ARG A 674 -2.77 18.45 10.95
C ARG A 674 -1.90 19.60 10.43
N VAL A 675 -0.79 19.29 9.74
CA VAL A 675 0.04 20.31 9.06
C VAL A 675 -0.78 21.13 8.06
N LEU A 676 -1.59 20.46 7.23
CA LEU A 676 -2.46 21.15 6.27
C LEU A 676 -3.44 22.11 6.96
N LEU A 677 -4.08 21.68 8.05
CA LEU A 677 -5.00 22.53 8.81
C LEU A 677 -4.29 23.69 9.52
N ALA A 678 -3.15 23.43 10.18
CA ALA A 678 -2.34 24.47 10.82
C ALA A 678 -1.83 25.51 9.80
N SER A 679 -1.45 25.08 8.60
CA SER A 679 -1.05 26.00 7.53
C SER A 679 -2.20 26.86 7.00
N ALA A 680 -3.46 26.44 7.17
CA ALA A 680 -4.63 27.26 6.88
C ALA A 680 -4.91 28.29 7.98
N GLU A 681 -4.61 27.96 9.25
CA GLU A 681 -4.67 28.89 10.39
C GLU A 681 -3.67 30.05 10.20
N HIS A 682 -2.52 29.79 9.57
CA HIS A 682 -1.53 30.81 9.14
C HIS A 682 -1.85 31.51 7.78
N GLY A 683 -3.05 31.32 7.22
CA GLY A 683 -3.51 32.03 6.02
C GLY A 683 -3.19 31.34 4.67
N PRO A 684 -3.77 31.84 3.56
CA PRO A 684 -3.86 31.11 2.30
C PRO A 684 -2.51 30.87 1.61
N ASP A 685 -1.51 31.72 1.84
CA ASP A 685 -0.18 31.56 1.25
C ASP A 685 0.70 30.58 2.02
N CYS A 686 0.60 30.54 3.36
CA CYS A 686 1.19 29.47 4.15
C CYS A 686 0.59 28.11 3.76
N LEU A 687 -0.73 28.04 3.56
CA LEU A 687 -1.43 26.85 3.07
C LEU A 687 -0.96 26.42 1.67
N ARG A 688 -0.81 27.35 0.71
CA ARG A 688 -0.25 27.04 -0.63
C ARG A 688 1.16 26.46 -0.51
N ASN A 689 2.00 27.05 0.34
CA ASN A 689 3.38 26.61 0.55
C ASN A 689 3.45 25.23 1.21
N ALA A 690 2.61 24.98 2.22
CA ALA A 690 2.49 23.67 2.85
C ALA A 690 1.96 22.59 1.88
N ILE A 691 0.96 22.92 1.03
CA ILE A 691 0.48 22.01 -0.02
C ILE A 691 1.61 21.59 -0.96
N ASP A 692 2.48 22.51 -1.37
CA ASP A 692 3.59 22.21 -2.28
C ASP A 692 4.59 21.21 -1.65
N ILE A 693 4.91 21.39 -0.36
CA ILE A 693 5.79 20.48 0.40
C ILE A 693 5.10 19.12 0.65
N ILE A 694 3.84 19.13 1.10
CA ILE A 694 3.02 17.92 1.32
C ILE A 694 2.86 17.11 0.02
N SER A 695 2.80 17.79 -1.13
CA SER A 695 2.74 17.15 -2.44
C SER A 695 4.04 16.41 -2.79
N CYS A 696 5.21 16.99 -2.48
CA CYS A 696 6.50 16.29 -2.59
C CYS A 696 6.58 15.08 -1.65
N LEU A 697 6.18 15.23 -0.40
CA LEU A 697 6.17 14.16 0.62
C LEU A 697 5.17 13.04 0.33
N SER A 698 4.18 13.28 -0.54
CA SER A 698 3.18 12.30 -0.98
C SER A 698 3.59 11.49 -2.20
N VAL A 699 4.80 11.72 -2.75
CA VAL A 699 5.32 11.13 -3.99
C VAL A 699 6.67 10.43 -3.73
N GLU A 700 7.09 9.56 -4.66
CA GLU A 700 8.45 9.04 -4.72
C GLU A 700 9.49 10.19 -4.70
N ASN A 701 10.69 9.96 -4.14
CA ASN A 701 11.72 10.99 -3.96
C ASN A 701 11.94 11.81 -5.24
N ILE A 702 11.70 13.13 -5.16
CA ILE A 702 11.83 14.06 -6.29
C ILE A 702 13.29 14.21 -6.73
N PHE A 703 14.24 14.02 -5.82
CA PHE A 703 15.67 14.09 -6.10
C PHE A 703 16.17 12.72 -6.57
N LEU A 704 16.85 12.67 -7.72
CA LEU A 704 17.43 11.41 -8.20
C LEU A 704 18.48 10.90 -7.21
N ASN A 705 18.46 9.58 -6.97
CA ASN A 705 19.35 8.88 -6.04
C ASN A 705 20.81 8.93 -6.53
N THR A 706 21.71 9.26 -5.61
CA THR A 706 23.15 9.44 -5.87
C THR A 706 23.94 8.34 -5.16
N THR A 707 24.14 7.23 -5.85
CA THR A 707 24.75 6.00 -5.30
C THR A 707 26.28 6.07 -5.19
N SER A 708 26.97 6.74 -6.13
CA SER A 708 28.41 7.04 -6.05
C SER A 708 28.67 8.43 -5.45
N GLU A 709 29.83 8.61 -4.81
CA GLU A 709 30.25 9.91 -4.26
C GLU A 709 30.40 10.98 -5.37
N GLU A 710 30.86 10.58 -6.56
CA GLU A 710 30.90 11.42 -7.76
C GLU A 710 29.52 12.01 -8.08
N LYS A 711 28.49 11.16 -8.17
CA LYS A 711 27.10 11.59 -8.42
C LYS A 711 26.52 12.44 -7.28
N LYS A 712 27.01 12.31 -6.05
CA LYS A 712 26.65 13.24 -4.96
C LYS A 712 27.24 14.63 -5.21
N GLY A 713 28.53 14.71 -5.54
CA GLY A 713 29.19 15.98 -5.88
C GLY A 713 28.55 16.67 -7.08
N GLU A 714 28.18 15.91 -8.13
CA GLU A 714 27.38 16.41 -9.25
C GLU A 714 26.04 16.98 -8.78
N ALA A 715 25.29 16.24 -7.97
CA ALA A 715 23.97 16.64 -7.48
C ALA A 715 24.01 17.83 -6.53
N GLU A 716 25.00 17.94 -5.65
CA GLU A 716 25.22 19.10 -4.79
C GLU A 716 25.52 20.34 -5.62
N LYS A 717 26.37 20.23 -6.64
CA LYS A 717 26.66 21.31 -7.59
C LYS A 717 25.43 21.70 -8.43
N ALA A 718 24.61 20.72 -8.81
CA ALA A 718 23.44 20.87 -9.67
C ALA A 718 22.15 21.35 -8.95
N ARG A 719 22.11 21.29 -7.61
CA ARG A 719 20.92 21.68 -6.80
C ARG A 719 21.20 22.84 -5.83
N ARG A 720 22.40 23.42 -5.90
CA ARG A 720 22.91 24.42 -4.94
C ARG A 720 22.03 25.66 -4.77
N ASP A 721 21.34 26.07 -5.84
CA ASP A 721 20.40 27.19 -5.92
C ASP A 721 19.00 26.84 -5.35
N LEU A 722 18.63 25.56 -5.34
CA LEU A 722 17.39 25.04 -4.76
C LEU A 722 17.50 24.85 -3.24
N TYR A 723 18.72 24.62 -2.73
CA TYR A 723 18.98 24.39 -1.31
C TYR A 723 18.59 25.60 -0.44
N ARG A 724 17.99 25.34 0.72
CA ARG A 724 17.62 26.34 1.74
C ARG A 724 18.26 25.98 3.07
N ARG A 725 18.80 26.98 3.78
CA ARG A 725 19.61 26.78 5.01
C ARG A 725 18.77 26.26 6.19
N GLU A 726 17.46 26.48 6.10
CA GLU A 726 16.41 26.05 7.03
C GLU A 726 16.09 24.55 6.90
N GLY A 727 16.46 23.91 5.78
CA GLY A 727 16.40 22.46 5.61
C GLY A 727 15.61 21.94 4.41
N ASP A 728 15.27 20.65 4.49
CA ASP A 728 14.73 19.87 3.36
C ASP A 728 13.34 20.35 2.93
N HIS A 729 12.48 20.76 3.86
CA HIS A 729 11.11 21.21 3.56
C HIS A 729 11.09 22.43 2.65
N LEU A 730 11.89 23.46 2.96
CA LEU A 730 11.97 24.67 2.11
C LEU A 730 12.78 24.42 0.84
N THR A 731 13.69 23.44 0.85
CA THR A 731 14.39 22.96 -0.35
C THR A 731 13.42 22.27 -1.33
N MET A 732 12.45 21.47 -0.85
CA MET A 732 11.35 20.95 -1.66
C MET A 732 10.49 22.08 -2.23
N LEU A 733 10.11 23.05 -1.38
CA LEU A 733 9.30 24.20 -1.79
C LEU A 733 9.97 25.02 -2.90
N ALA A 734 11.24 25.35 -2.75
CA ALA A 734 12.05 26.01 -3.77
C ALA A 734 12.13 25.18 -5.06
N THR A 735 12.32 23.86 -4.95
CA THR A 735 12.34 22.93 -6.10
C THR A 735 11.00 22.93 -6.85
N VAL A 736 9.86 22.93 -6.13
CA VAL A 736 8.52 23.04 -6.72
C VAL A 736 8.34 24.37 -7.44
N ARG A 737 8.70 25.49 -6.81
CA ARG A 737 8.51 26.81 -7.44
C ARG A 737 9.37 27.00 -8.67
N ALA A 738 10.65 26.63 -8.62
CA ALA A 738 11.53 26.73 -9.78
C ALA A 738 11.04 25.85 -10.95
N TYR A 739 10.57 24.62 -10.65
CA TYR A 739 9.95 23.74 -11.65
C TYR A 739 8.64 24.29 -12.23
N VAL A 740 7.84 25.03 -11.44
CA VAL A 740 6.60 25.67 -11.88
C VAL A 740 6.87 26.95 -12.69
N ALA A 741 7.84 27.75 -12.28
CA ALA A 741 8.26 28.97 -12.96
C ALA A 741 8.96 28.69 -14.31
N GLU A 742 9.65 27.54 -14.43
CA GLU A 742 10.14 27.07 -15.72
C GLU A 742 8.96 26.86 -16.69
N THR A 743 9.01 27.55 -17.82
CA THR A 743 7.97 27.56 -18.87
C THR A 743 8.47 27.03 -20.21
N SER A 744 9.79 26.91 -20.40
CA SER A 744 10.41 26.51 -21.68
C SER A 744 10.47 24.99 -21.83
N ASP A 745 11.36 24.30 -21.12
CA ASP A 745 11.39 22.85 -21.02
C ASP A 745 11.67 22.36 -19.59
N ARG A 746 10.57 22.11 -18.86
CA ARG A 746 10.56 21.49 -17.52
C ARG A 746 11.24 20.11 -17.46
N LYS A 747 11.46 19.42 -18.59
CA LYS A 747 12.21 18.16 -18.64
C LYS A 747 13.71 18.43 -18.70
N ALA A 748 14.16 19.36 -19.55
CA ALA A 748 15.55 19.80 -19.58
C ALA A 748 15.97 20.43 -18.25
N TRP A 749 15.13 21.27 -17.65
CA TRP A 749 15.35 21.84 -16.31
C TRP A 749 15.47 20.75 -15.24
N ALA A 750 14.55 19.78 -15.20
CA ALA A 750 14.58 18.72 -14.20
C ALA A 750 15.83 17.83 -14.36
N ASN A 751 16.19 17.47 -15.58
CA ASN A 751 17.44 16.75 -15.87
C ASN A 751 18.66 17.53 -15.37
N ARG A 752 18.73 18.86 -15.61
CA ARG A 752 19.87 19.71 -15.21
C ARG A 752 20.11 19.71 -13.69
N HIS A 753 19.06 19.78 -12.89
CA HIS A 753 19.15 19.78 -11.42
C HIS A 753 19.13 18.36 -10.81
N LEU A 754 19.22 17.32 -11.66
CA LEU A 754 19.08 15.91 -11.27
C LEU A 754 17.81 15.64 -10.45
N VAL A 755 16.70 16.25 -10.88
CA VAL A 755 15.34 16.10 -10.33
C VAL A 755 14.52 15.21 -11.27
N SER A 756 13.70 14.32 -10.71
CA SER A 756 12.83 13.44 -11.47
C SER A 756 11.65 14.21 -12.06
N HIS A 757 11.71 14.53 -13.36
CA HIS A 757 10.60 15.19 -14.09
C HIS A 757 9.26 14.46 -13.89
N ARG A 758 9.26 13.12 -13.86
CA ARG A 758 8.04 12.32 -13.59
C ARG A 758 7.56 12.49 -12.15
N ALA A 759 8.45 12.50 -11.15
CA ALA A 759 8.03 12.77 -9.78
C ALA A 759 7.40 14.15 -9.69
N MET A 760 8.02 15.17 -10.30
CA MET A 760 7.46 16.53 -10.32
C MET A 760 6.11 16.62 -11.06
N GLN A 761 5.86 15.83 -12.11
CA GLN A 761 4.52 15.70 -12.70
C GLN A 761 3.50 15.16 -11.68
N ALA A 762 3.82 14.06 -10.99
CA ALA A 762 2.94 13.51 -9.94
C ALA A 762 2.74 14.49 -8.76
N VAL A 763 3.76 15.27 -8.39
CA VAL A 763 3.65 16.36 -7.40
C VAL A 763 2.65 17.42 -7.89
N MET A 764 2.67 17.80 -9.18
CA MET A 764 1.67 18.74 -9.72
C MET A 764 0.24 18.17 -9.69
N ASP A 765 0.06 16.88 -9.94
CA ASP A 765 -1.25 16.22 -9.88
C ASP A 765 -1.78 16.11 -8.45
N VAL A 766 -0.91 15.83 -7.46
CA VAL A 766 -1.26 15.85 -6.03
C VAL A 766 -1.60 17.27 -5.57
N ARG A 767 -0.72 18.24 -5.89
CA ARG A 767 -0.90 19.68 -5.59
C ARG A 767 -2.25 20.19 -6.07
N LYS A 768 -2.60 19.91 -7.33
CA LYS A 768 -3.88 20.29 -7.94
C LYS A 768 -5.08 19.72 -7.18
N GLN A 769 -4.98 18.48 -6.69
CA GLN A 769 -6.06 17.81 -5.95
C GLN A 769 -6.18 18.32 -4.51
N LEU A 770 -5.06 18.56 -3.82
CA LEU A 770 -5.07 19.16 -2.48
C LEU A 770 -5.63 20.59 -2.53
N ILE A 771 -5.25 21.41 -3.53
CA ILE A 771 -5.85 22.75 -3.74
C ILE A 771 -7.37 22.64 -3.99
N ALA A 772 -7.82 21.70 -4.83
CA ALA A 772 -9.24 21.50 -5.10
C ALA A 772 -10.02 21.07 -3.85
N GLN A 773 -9.46 20.19 -3.02
CA GLN A 773 -10.05 19.77 -1.75
C GLN A 773 -10.08 20.90 -0.73
N CYS A 774 -9.00 21.67 -0.56
CA CYS A 774 -8.96 22.84 0.31
C CYS A 774 -9.99 23.91 -0.08
N ARG A 775 -10.31 24.06 -1.37
CA ARG A 775 -11.41 24.93 -1.81
C ARG A 775 -12.78 24.33 -1.46
N GLN A 776 -12.97 23.04 -1.71
CA GLN A 776 -14.22 22.33 -1.35
C GLN A 776 -14.50 22.37 0.17
N THR A 777 -13.47 22.33 1.02
CA THR A 777 -13.58 22.46 2.48
C THR A 777 -13.51 23.90 3.00
N LYS A 778 -13.48 24.91 2.11
CA LYS A 778 -13.38 26.35 2.41
C LYS A 778 -12.12 26.78 3.18
N LEU A 779 -11.04 26.00 3.11
CA LEU A 779 -9.70 26.38 3.61
C LEU A 779 -8.95 27.33 2.66
N LEU A 780 -9.31 27.33 1.37
CA LEU A 780 -8.85 28.32 0.40
C LEU A 780 -10.04 29.09 -0.19
N PRO A 781 -9.90 30.41 -0.49
CA PRO A 781 -10.89 31.15 -1.25
C PRO A 781 -11.03 30.61 -2.68
N ASN A 782 -12.17 30.84 -3.31
CA ASN A 782 -12.38 30.46 -4.71
C ASN A 782 -11.70 31.46 -5.64
N ASP A 783 -11.35 31.03 -6.85
CA ASP A 783 -10.74 31.93 -7.86
C ASP A 783 -11.64 33.14 -8.18
N LYS A 784 -12.96 32.99 -8.07
CA LYS A 784 -13.95 34.07 -8.25
C LYS A 784 -13.88 35.15 -7.17
N ASP A 785 -13.51 34.77 -5.96
CA ASP A 785 -13.41 35.69 -4.82
C ASP A 785 -12.12 36.52 -4.96
N ALA A 786 -11.06 35.91 -5.51
CA ALA A 786 -9.79 36.57 -5.81
C ALA A 786 -9.87 37.57 -6.99
N THR A 787 -10.75 37.36 -7.98
CA THR A 787 -10.84 38.23 -9.17
C THR A 787 -11.34 39.66 -8.91
N ASN A 788 -11.91 39.94 -7.73
CA ASN A 788 -12.33 41.29 -7.35
C ASN A 788 -11.23 42.07 -6.60
N ALA A 789 -10.07 41.48 -6.33
CA ALA A 789 -8.89 42.19 -5.84
C ALA A 789 -8.06 42.72 -7.03
N ASN A 790 -7.90 44.04 -7.08
CA ASN A 790 -7.35 44.80 -8.22
C ASN A 790 -6.10 44.18 -8.89
N SER A 791 -6.27 43.86 -10.18
CA SER A 791 -5.28 44.07 -11.26
C SER A 791 -3.78 43.99 -10.93
N ASN A 792 -3.29 42.80 -10.55
CA ASN A 792 -1.89 42.37 -10.82
C ASN A 792 -1.65 40.85 -10.73
N SER A 793 -2.63 40.03 -11.15
CA SER A 793 -2.60 38.56 -11.00
C SER A 793 -1.69 37.81 -12.00
N GLN A 794 -0.46 38.30 -12.18
CA GLN A 794 0.68 37.56 -12.76
C GLN A 794 1.95 37.63 -11.88
N THR A 795 1.96 38.44 -10.79
CA THR A 795 3.09 38.54 -9.85
C THR A 795 2.74 37.92 -8.50
N ILE A 796 2.98 36.61 -8.33
CA ILE A 796 2.70 35.88 -7.07
C ILE A 796 3.92 35.03 -6.64
N PHE A 797 5.14 35.55 -6.83
CA PHE A 797 6.41 34.87 -6.49
C PHE A 797 7.53 35.85 -6.05
N SER A 798 7.19 37.01 -5.48
CA SER A 798 8.12 38.14 -5.33
C SER A 798 8.22 38.77 -3.93
N SER A 799 7.72 38.10 -2.90
CA SER A 799 8.04 38.41 -1.49
C SER A 799 8.99 37.35 -0.96
N GLU A 800 10.02 37.72 -0.19
CA GLU A 800 10.77 36.74 0.60
C GLU A 800 9.79 36.08 1.58
N GLU A 801 9.71 34.74 1.54
CA GLU A 801 8.76 34.00 2.36
C GLU A 801 9.29 33.83 3.77
N ASP A 802 8.46 34.18 4.76
CA ASP A 802 8.75 33.84 6.14
C ASP A 802 8.77 32.30 6.31
N PRO A 803 9.92 31.70 6.69
CA PRO A 803 9.99 30.27 6.95
C PRO A 803 9.26 29.85 8.23
N VAL A 804 9.05 30.77 9.17
CA VAL A 804 8.52 30.50 10.52
C VAL A 804 7.09 29.93 10.50
N PRO A 805 6.07 30.53 9.87
CA PRO A 805 4.71 29.97 9.85
C PRO A 805 4.65 28.61 9.14
N ILE A 806 5.48 28.38 8.13
CA ILE A 806 5.58 27.08 7.46
C ILE A 806 6.14 26.04 8.44
N LEU A 807 7.25 26.34 9.12
CA LEU A 807 7.87 25.41 10.07
C LEU A 807 7.02 25.19 11.33
N LYS A 808 6.34 26.22 11.86
CA LYS A 808 5.35 26.06 12.95
C LYS A 808 4.14 25.21 12.50
N SER A 809 3.66 25.37 11.27
CA SER A 809 2.62 24.48 10.69
C SER A 809 3.05 23.02 10.67
N PHE A 810 4.31 22.74 10.29
CA PHE A 810 4.84 21.38 10.31
C PHE A 810 5.05 20.85 11.74
N LEU A 811 5.51 21.68 12.68
CA LEU A 811 5.62 21.31 14.09
C LEU A 811 4.26 20.90 14.68
N ALA A 812 3.16 21.56 14.33
CA ALA A 812 1.82 21.17 14.78
C ALA A 812 1.41 19.73 14.38
N GLY A 813 2.01 19.16 13.32
CA GLY A 813 1.83 17.74 12.95
C GLY A 813 2.96 16.81 13.40
N PHE A 814 4.15 17.34 13.71
CA PHE A 814 5.39 16.58 13.91
C PHE A 814 6.16 16.94 15.20
N ALA A 815 5.53 17.57 16.19
CA ALA A 815 6.16 17.96 17.46
C ALA A 815 6.86 16.78 18.18
N SER A 816 6.26 15.58 18.14
CA SER A 816 6.86 14.35 18.69
C SER A 816 8.08 13.84 17.91
N ASN A 817 8.23 14.25 16.64
CA ASN A 817 9.34 13.90 15.75
C ASN A 817 10.40 15.02 15.72
N THR A 818 10.86 15.41 16.91
CA THR A 818 11.89 16.44 17.10
C THR A 818 13.12 15.87 17.83
N ALA A 819 14.29 16.47 17.59
CA ALA A 819 15.54 16.11 18.24
C ALA A 819 16.41 17.34 18.52
N ARG A 820 17.05 17.36 19.69
CA ARG A 820 17.97 18.44 20.10
C ARG A 820 19.42 18.01 19.99
N LEU A 821 20.30 18.97 19.69
CA LEU A 821 21.75 18.79 19.71
C LEU A 821 22.25 18.69 21.17
N PHE A 822 23.14 17.74 21.43
CA PHE A 822 23.84 17.61 22.70
C PHE A 822 25.29 18.15 22.60
N PRO A 823 25.95 18.48 23.73
CA PRO A 823 27.36 18.91 23.75
C PRO A 823 28.35 17.88 23.19
N ASP A 824 27.97 16.60 23.15
CA ASP A 824 28.71 15.51 22.49
C ASP A 824 28.62 15.55 20.95
N GLY A 825 27.92 16.54 20.38
CA GLY A 825 27.69 16.70 18.95
C GLY A 825 26.66 15.75 18.36
N SER A 826 26.04 14.87 19.15
CA SER A 826 24.95 13.98 18.71
C SER A 826 23.59 14.68 18.78
N TYR A 827 22.64 14.20 17.97
CA TYR A 827 21.23 14.55 18.15
C TYR A 827 20.53 13.47 18.96
N LYS A 828 19.66 13.86 19.89
CA LYS A 828 18.80 12.93 20.63
C LYS A 828 17.34 13.38 20.54
N THR A 829 16.43 12.43 20.29
CA THR A 829 15.00 12.71 20.14
C THR A 829 14.43 13.30 21.42
N ILE A 830 13.61 14.35 21.33
CA ILE A 830 13.04 15.01 22.51
C ILE A 830 12.04 14.05 23.18
N VAL A 831 11.17 13.42 22.39
CA VAL A 831 10.40 12.26 22.84
C VAL A 831 11.30 11.02 22.86
N GLY A 832 11.50 10.44 24.05
CA GLY A 832 12.17 9.14 24.23
C GLY A 832 13.71 9.15 24.29
N ASN A 833 14.38 10.32 24.14
CA ASN A 833 15.82 10.50 24.36
C ASN A 833 16.74 9.53 23.58
N GLN A 834 16.37 9.15 22.36
CA GLN A 834 17.12 8.21 21.52
C GLN A 834 18.15 8.95 20.64
N THR A 835 19.38 8.45 20.55
CA THR A 835 20.37 9.00 19.61
C THR A 835 19.96 8.78 18.15
N VAL A 836 19.97 9.85 17.36
CA VAL A 836 19.60 9.87 15.95
C VAL A 836 20.66 10.62 15.13
N ALA A 837 20.90 10.18 13.89
CA ALA A 837 21.74 10.90 12.94
C ALA A 837 20.89 11.58 11.85
N ILE A 838 21.26 12.78 11.42
CA ILE A 838 20.70 13.36 10.19
C ILE A 838 21.12 12.47 9.00
N HIS A 839 20.19 12.12 8.11
CA HIS A 839 20.46 11.27 6.96
C HIS A 839 21.35 11.98 5.92
N PRO A 840 22.32 11.30 5.26
CA PRO A 840 23.23 11.91 4.29
C PRO A 840 22.59 12.52 3.03
N SER A 841 21.28 12.42 2.85
CA SER A 841 20.54 13.07 1.75
C SER A 841 19.89 14.40 2.14
N SER A 842 20.06 14.84 3.38
CA SER A 842 19.49 16.10 3.90
C SER A 842 20.45 17.26 3.68
N VAL A 843 19.94 18.45 3.35
CA VAL A 843 20.77 19.67 3.23
C VAL A 843 21.36 20.13 4.57
N LEU A 844 20.87 19.57 5.67
CA LEU A 844 21.39 19.76 7.03
C LEU A 844 22.43 18.70 7.45
N PHE A 845 22.80 17.77 6.57
CA PHE A 845 23.86 16.81 6.88
C PHE A 845 25.20 17.53 7.14
N GLY A 846 25.94 17.07 8.15
CA GLY A 846 27.16 17.72 8.64
C GLY A 846 26.95 19.02 9.44
N ARG A 847 25.85 19.76 9.20
CA ARG A 847 25.55 21.01 9.90
C ARG A 847 25.13 20.76 11.36
N LYS A 848 25.30 21.79 12.18
CA LYS A 848 24.90 21.81 13.60
C LYS A 848 23.96 22.99 13.83
N VAL A 849 22.73 22.67 14.26
CA VAL A 849 21.67 23.60 14.67
C VAL A 849 21.09 23.10 16.00
N GLU A 850 20.55 24.00 16.82
CA GLU A 850 20.06 23.69 18.18
C GLU A 850 19.08 22.51 18.21
N ALA A 851 18.01 22.59 17.42
CA ALA A 851 17.02 21.54 17.28
C ALA A 851 16.63 21.31 15.82
N VAL A 852 16.16 20.10 15.55
CA VAL A 852 15.65 19.66 14.25
C VAL A 852 14.31 18.96 14.39
N MET A 853 13.44 19.22 13.43
CA MET A 853 12.20 18.47 13.17
C MET A 853 12.43 17.56 11.97
N TYR A 854 11.90 16.33 12.02
CA TYR A 854 11.98 15.35 10.93
C TYR A 854 10.62 14.68 10.67
N ILE A 855 10.39 14.19 9.46
CA ILE A 855 9.15 13.45 9.14
C ILE A 855 9.39 11.94 9.27
N GLU A 856 10.50 11.44 8.74
CA GLU A 856 10.84 10.02 8.72
C GLU A 856 11.91 9.69 9.78
N TYR A 857 11.63 8.73 10.66
CA TYR A 857 12.61 8.14 11.59
C TYR A 857 12.82 6.67 11.26
N VAL A 858 13.97 6.35 10.67
CA VAL A 858 14.22 5.08 9.97
C VAL A 858 15.47 4.38 10.49
N PHE A 859 15.38 3.09 10.80
CA PHE A 859 16.57 2.27 11.13
C PHE A 859 17.04 1.48 9.89
N THR A 860 18.33 1.55 9.61
CA THR A 860 19.03 0.71 8.61
C THR A 860 20.21 -0.01 9.27
N SER A 861 21.39 0.61 9.31
CA SER A 861 22.53 0.21 10.16
C SER A 861 22.56 0.98 11.47
N ARG A 862 22.03 2.22 11.46
CA ARG A 862 21.76 3.07 12.63
C ARG A 862 20.43 3.81 12.42
N SER A 863 19.95 4.49 13.46
CA SER A 863 18.76 5.34 13.40
C SER A 863 19.04 6.65 12.67
N TYR A 864 18.25 6.97 11.64
CA TYR A 864 18.37 8.18 10.84
C TYR A 864 17.07 9.00 10.84
N ALA A 865 17.22 10.32 10.93
CA ALA A 865 16.17 11.30 10.65
C ALA A 865 16.25 11.74 9.18
N ARG A 866 15.10 11.77 8.49
CA ARG A 866 14.94 12.18 7.09
C ARG A 866 13.86 13.25 6.96
N TRP A 867 14.00 14.07 5.91
CA TRP A 867 13.20 15.27 5.66
C TRP A 867 13.30 16.19 6.87
N VAL A 868 14.51 16.74 7.06
CA VAL A 868 14.94 17.42 8.27
C VAL A 868 14.95 18.93 8.05
N SER A 869 14.38 19.68 8.99
CA SER A 869 14.51 21.15 9.06
C SER A 869 14.93 21.63 10.45
N ALA A 870 15.65 22.74 10.47
CA ALA A 870 16.03 23.43 11.69
C ALA A 870 14.79 24.09 12.31
N VAL A 871 14.67 24.00 13.64
CA VAL A 871 13.59 24.62 14.43
C VAL A 871 14.17 25.17 15.72
N GLN A 872 13.52 26.17 16.32
CA GLN A 872 13.91 26.72 17.60
C GLN A 872 13.23 25.95 18.75
N MET A 873 13.89 25.83 19.90
CA MET A 873 13.41 25.01 21.03
C MET A 873 12.14 25.56 21.71
N ASP A 874 11.91 26.87 21.63
CA ASP A 874 10.68 27.54 22.06
C ASP A 874 9.48 27.10 21.21
N TRP A 875 9.60 27.06 19.88
CA TRP A 875 8.52 26.61 18.98
C TRP A 875 8.18 25.13 19.22
N VAL A 876 9.18 24.31 19.54
CA VAL A 876 8.97 22.91 19.94
C VAL A 876 8.27 22.84 21.31
N GLY A 877 8.59 23.75 22.22
CA GLY A 877 7.90 23.91 23.51
C GLY A 877 6.43 24.32 23.36
N GLU A 878 6.13 25.32 22.52
CA GLU A 878 4.76 25.74 22.17
C GLU A 878 3.94 24.56 21.62
N ALA A 879 4.51 23.82 20.67
CA ALA A 879 3.83 22.72 19.98
C ALA A 879 3.64 21.47 20.87
N LEU A 880 4.61 21.15 21.74
CA LEU A 880 4.47 20.05 22.73
C LEU A 880 3.64 20.45 23.95
N GLY A 881 3.55 21.75 24.27
CA GLY A 881 2.83 22.30 25.40
C GLY A 881 1.32 22.45 25.20
N GLY A 882 0.76 21.85 24.14
CA GLY A 882 -0.68 21.83 23.90
C GLY A 882 -1.29 23.15 23.42
N GLY A 883 -0.49 24.07 22.88
CA GLY A 883 -1.00 25.33 22.30
C GLY A 883 -1.74 26.19 23.32
N SER A 884 -1.07 26.52 24.43
CA SER A 884 -1.63 27.31 25.54
C SER A 884 -2.41 28.53 25.02
N MET A 885 -3.71 28.56 25.33
CA MET A 885 -4.66 29.47 24.70
C MET A 885 -4.36 30.91 25.12
N VAL A 886 -3.79 31.70 24.19
CA VAL A 886 -3.46 33.11 24.40
C VAL A 886 -4.75 33.93 24.42
N TYR A 887 -5.45 33.87 25.56
CA TYR A 887 -6.48 34.84 25.91
C TYR A 887 -5.83 36.21 26.09
N LYS A 888 -6.19 37.12 25.18
CA LYS A 888 -6.52 38.50 25.52
C LYS A 888 -8.04 38.64 25.47
#